data_AF-A0A0Z8G8Y8-F1
#
_entry.id   AF-A0A0Z8G8Y8-F1
#
_cell.length_a   1.000
_cell.length_b   1.000
_cell.length_c   1.000
_cell.angle_alpha   90.00
_cell.angle_beta   90.00
_cell.angle_gamma   90.00
#
_symmetry.space_group_name_H-M   'P 1'
#
loop_
_entity.id
_entity.type
_entity.pdbx_description
1 polymer ?
#
loop_
_entity_poly.entity_id
_entity_poly.type
_entity_poly.pdbx_seq_one_letter_code
_entity_poly.pdbx_strand_id
1 'polypeptide(L)'
;MTADEKKVYTDAIDAALKATEAKIKDATDADTVDAETVLAQKEIAKQEVAAATADAVEGIEANANLTPEEKAEYKANVAKAAADAEKAITEATKAADIQSKTFDATQAAAKEEVKADAADAVKGIQANDNLSEAEKTAAKEAVEKARDTTLENIEKAKTAADVEKATLDAEKANAKAELKAAADDAKKAIEENTNLPKSEKDALKLAIDAEVAAANLEIDNAKTAEDIDVATLATEKTIAKTEVKAAAEDALRSIDENANLTDDEKAKAKADVYVELSKAEKAIDKAATVEAIDNATLVGEKAIAKEELEAAADDAKKAIDANTHLTDAEKKAAKDAVDTELAKAKDAIDAAKTADAVDAATLVGEKAVAKEEIKAAANDAKKAIDANTNLTPDEKAAAKKAVDAEVAKANEAIDAAKTADAVDTATLVGEKAVAKEEVKAAADDAKKANDANDNLTADEKAAAKKAVDAEVAKANEAIDAATKADEVDAATLAGEKAVAKEELKAAAEDAKKAIDANDNLTPEEKAAAKDAVDAEVAKANEAIDAAKTADAVDAATLVGEKAVAKEELKAAAEDAKKAIDANDNLTDAEKQAAKDAVDAEVAKANEAIDKAATADAVDAATLVGEKAVAKEELKAAAEDAKKAIDANDNLTPEEKAAAKKAVDDEAAKAEEAIDAATKADEVDAATLAGEKAVAKEELKAAAEDAKKAIDANDNLTDAEKQAAKDAVDAEVAKANDAIDAATKADEVDAATLAGEKAVAKEELKAAAEDAKKAIDAAKQGAKNKLMEEADKAKAAIDANPNLTPEEKAAAKAEIDKAVEEAIIAINGAGTHHALGEIKLPLSALIKPVVTVTPVLDPNNLTEEEIARIKALLEENNTFPEGTEIIISKGASVSIKYPDGTIDLVLPAEIVKQADTTAPAITDDAKGNIVVAPSEEAVELVVTYVDNNGKAQLVVVTKGADGKWTTTDKVVIVDPVTGQVIIPGSAIKPGTVVTAYSKDMAGNVSDLNSAEVEAVDANNPAAGVKVKSVTSTSNANKSTKKAKQLPNTGEKATSATSLGLAVLGMGLALFAAKRKKDEEEA
;
A
#
# COMPACT_ATOMS: atom_id res chain seq x y z
N MET A 1 92.95 -50.14 63.95
CA MET A 1 92.58 -50.06 65.38
C MET A 1 91.08 -50.13 65.45
N THR A 2 90.54 -51.03 66.25
CA THR A 2 89.10 -51.06 66.58
C THR A 2 88.73 -49.77 67.33
N ALA A 3 87.43 -49.41 67.38
CA ALA A 3 86.99 -48.22 68.13
C ALA A 3 87.43 -48.28 69.60
N ASP A 4 87.47 -49.49 70.17
CA ASP A 4 87.96 -49.75 71.53
C ASP A 4 89.48 -49.57 71.67
N GLU A 5 90.27 -49.99 70.68
CA GLU A 5 91.73 -49.79 70.69
C GLU A 5 92.12 -48.33 70.50
N LYS A 6 91.39 -47.57 69.65
CA LYS A 6 91.56 -46.11 69.52
C LYS A 6 91.22 -45.44 70.84
N LYS A 7 90.10 -45.79 71.46
CA LYS A 7 89.68 -45.23 72.75
C LYS A 7 90.69 -45.52 73.87
N VAL A 8 91.29 -46.71 73.94
CA VAL A 8 92.32 -47.03 74.95
C VAL A 8 93.61 -46.23 74.74
N TYR A 9 94.04 -46.03 73.48
CA TYR A 9 95.21 -45.20 73.18
C TYR A 9 94.94 -43.71 73.42
N THR A 10 93.75 -43.22 73.05
CA THR A 10 93.34 -41.83 73.31
C THR A 10 93.19 -41.59 74.81
N ASP A 11 92.51 -42.48 75.56
CA ASP A 11 92.35 -42.38 77.01
C ASP A 11 93.72 -42.45 77.75
N ALA A 12 94.68 -43.21 77.23
CA ALA A 12 96.04 -43.29 77.81
C ALA A 12 96.89 -42.05 77.52
N ILE A 13 96.78 -41.47 76.33
CA ILE A 13 97.41 -40.19 75.98
C ILE A 13 96.76 -39.05 76.78
N ASP A 14 95.43 -39.04 76.91
CA ASP A 14 94.67 -38.05 77.68
C ASP A 14 94.98 -38.14 79.19
N ALA A 15 95.18 -39.35 79.71
CA ALA A 15 95.66 -39.56 81.08
C ALA A 15 97.12 -39.10 81.28
N ALA A 16 98.00 -39.29 80.29
CA ALA A 16 99.39 -38.82 80.34
C ALA A 16 99.48 -37.28 80.22
N LEU A 17 98.61 -36.68 79.40
CA LEU A 17 98.40 -35.24 79.26
C LEU A 17 97.92 -34.63 80.58
N LYS A 18 96.84 -35.16 81.17
CA LYS A 18 96.34 -34.72 82.50
C LYS A 18 97.37 -34.88 83.61
N ALA A 19 98.18 -35.94 83.56
CA ALA A 19 99.27 -36.14 84.51
C ALA A 19 100.40 -35.11 84.33
N THR A 20 100.60 -34.60 83.12
CA THR A 20 101.59 -33.56 82.80
C THR A 20 101.04 -32.16 83.13
N GLU A 21 99.77 -31.87 82.84
CA GLU A 21 99.06 -30.65 83.28
C GLU A 21 99.04 -30.51 84.80
N ALA A 22 98.79 -31.59 85.53
CA ALA A 22 98.82 -31.59 86.99
C ALA A 22 100.21 -31.21 87.55
N LYS A 23 101.29 -31.69 86.90
CA LYS A 23 102.68 -31.31 87.26
C LYS A 23 103.00 -29.86 86.92
N ILE A 24 102.39 -29.31 85.87
CA ILE A 24 102.54 -27.91 85.46
C ILE A 24 101.81 -26.97 86.44
N LYS A 25 100.62 -27.37 86.92
CA LYS A 25 99.79 -26.59 87.86
C LYS A 25 100.42 -26.43 89.26
N ASP A 26 101.23 -27.40 89.68
CA ASP A 26 101.93 -27.40 90.97
C ASP A 26 103.29 -26.66 90.94
N ALA A 27 103.78 -26.23 89.77
CA ALA A 27 105.02 -25.46 89.63
C ALA A 27 104.80 -24.00 90.05
N THR A 28 105.55 -23.53 91.05
CA THR A 28 105.38 -22.19 91.65
C THR A 28 106.03 -21.06 90.84
N ASP A 29 106.83 -21.39 89.83
CA ASP A 29 107.49 -20.46 88.92
C ASP A 29 107.68 -21.10 87.53
N ALA A 30 107.21 -20.43 86.48
CA ALA A 30 107.14 -20.95 85.10
C ALA A 30 108.53 -21.23 84.48
N ASP A 31 109.60 -20.75 85.10
CA ASP A 31 110.99 -20.86 84.64
C ASP A 31 111.75 -22.11 85.15
N THR A 32 111.08 -23.06 85.83
CA THR A 32 111.74 -24.25 86.44
C THR A 32 111.16 -25.63 86.07
N VAL A 33 110.58 -25.78 84.87
CA VAL A 33 110.21 -27.10 84.31
C VAL A 33 111.40 -27.80 83.63
N ASP A 34 111.49 -29.13 83.74
CA ASP A 34 112.58 -29.92 83.15
C ASP A 34 112.48 -30.03 81.61
N ALA A 35 113.59 -30.39 80.95
CA ALA A 35 113.69 -30.44 79.50
C ALA A 35 112.76 -31.49 78.84
N GLU A 36 112.38 -32.53 79.57
CA GLU A 36 111.45 -33.57 79.11
C GLU A 36 110.00 -33.03 79.07
N THR A 37 109.63 -32.22 80.05
CA THR A 37 108.33 -31.51 80.12
C THR A 37 108.20 -30.46 79.01
N VAL A 38 109.27 -29.72 78.68
CA VAL A 38 109.28 -28.73 77.59
C VAL A 38 109.09 -29.40 76.22
N LEU A 39 109.71 -30.57 75.98
CA LEU A 39 109.50 -31.34 74.75
C LEU A 39 108.05 -31.84 74.62
N ALA A 40 107.45 -32.32 75.72
CA ALA A 40 106.05 -32.72 75.73
C ALA A 40 105.12 -31.52 75.45
N GLN A 41 105.37 -30.36 76.05
CA GLN A 41 104.61 -29.12 75.80
C GLN A 41 104.69 -28.66 74.34
N LYS A 42 105.83 -28.80 73.66
CA LYS A 42 105.94 -28.47 72.23
C LYS A 42 105.07 -29.37 71.35
N GLU A 43 105.01 -30.66 71.64
CA GLU A 43 104.20 -31.59 70.86
C GLU A 43 102.70 -31.36 71.11
N ILE A 44 102.31 -31.03 72.34
CA ILE A 44 100.93 -30.62 72.67
C ILE A 44 100.57 -29.31 71.95
N ALA A 45 101.44 -28.31 72.02
CA ALA A 45 101.28 -27.04 71.33
C ALA A 45 101.12 -27.20 69.81
N LYS A 46 101.91 -28.08 69.17
CA LYS A 46 101.75 -28.39 67.74
C LYS A 46 100.41 -29.06 67.43
N GLN A 47 99.90 -29.93 68.31
CA GLN A 47 98.57 -30.52 68.16
C GLN A 47 97.46 -29.48 68.33
N GLU A 48 97.62 -28.52 69.24
CA GLU A 48 96.70 -27.40 69.41
C GLU A 48 96.71 -26.46 68.18
N VAL A 49 97.88 -26.16 67.62
CA VAL A 49 97.99 -25.41 66.35
C VAL A 49 97.33 -26.17 65.22
N ALA A 50 97.56 -27.48 65.11
CA ALA A 50 96.93 -28.31 64.07
C ALA A 50 95.40 -28.37 64.22
N ALA A 51 94.89 -28.43 65.45
CA ALA A 51 93.45 -28.40 65.72
C ALA A 51 92.84 -27.04 65.32
N ALA A 52 93.43 -25.92 65.77
CA ALA A 52 92.96 -24.58 65.40
C ALA A 52 93.08 -24.29 63.88
N THR A 53 94.07 -24.90 63.21
CA THR A 53 94.23 -24.82 61.75
C THR A 53 93.13 -25.61 61.04
N ALA A 54 92.79 -26.80 61.54
CA ALA A 54 91.74 -27.64 60.96
C ALA A 54 90.36 -26.98 61.12
N ASP A 55 90.09 -26.41 62.29
CA ASP A 55 88.87 -25.66 62.62
C ASP A 55 88.66 -24.48 61.65
N ALA A 56 89.65 -23.58 61.54
CA ALA A 56 89.58 -22.46 60.60
C ALA A 56 89.47 -22.89 59.13
N VAL A 57 90.08 -24.02 58.75
CA VAL A 57 89.95 -24.58 57.39
C VAL A 57 88.54 -25.11 57.15
N GLU A 58 87.92 -25.74 58.15
CA GLU A 58 86.54 -26.22 58.10
C GLU A 58 85.55 -25.07 57.96
N GLY A 59 85.69 -23.99 58.76
CA GLY A 59 84.92 -22.75 58.60
C GLY A 59 85.09 -22.10 57.21
N ILE A 60 86.32 -22.00 56.70
CA ILE A 60 86.57 -21.49 55.34
C ILE A 60 85.92 -22.38 54.26
N GLU A 61 85.88 -23.70 54.47
CA GLU A 61 85.21 -24.61 53.52
C GLU A 61 83.69 -24.49 53.55
N ALA A 62 83.12 -24.16 54.72
CA ALA A 62 81.68 -23.95 54.90
C ALA A 62 81.14 -22.71 54.17
N ASN A 63 81.94 -21.64 54.05
CA ASN A 63 81.58 -20.38 53.36
C ASN A 63 81.00 -20.58 51.96
N ALA A 64 79.69 -20.49 51.79
CA ALA A 64 79.00 -20.98 50.59
C ALA A 64 79.17 -20.08 49.36
N ASN A 65 79.41 -18.78 49.57
CA ASN A 65 79.48 -17.75 48.54
C ASN A 65 80.91 -17.49 48.03
N LEU A 66 81.94 -18.00 48.71
CA LEU A 66 83.32 -17.96 48.25
C LEU A 66 83.59 -18.97 47.11
N THR A 67 84.34 -18.51 46.11
CA THR A 67 84.80 -19.37 45.01
C THR A 67 85.84 -20.38 45.50
N PRO A 68 86.02 -21.52 44.81
CA PRO A 68 87.08 -22.47 45.13
C PRO A 68 88.47 -21.82 45.19
N GLU A 69 88.74 -20.83 44.34
CA GLU A 69 89.99 -20.08 44.29
C GLU A 69 90.18 -19.21 45.54
N GLU A 70 89.16 -18.48 45.98
CA GLU A 70 89.22 -17.65 47.20
C GLU A 70 89.35 -18.51 48.45
N LYS A 71 88.58 -19.60 48.56
CA LYS A 71 88.73 -20.57 49.65
C LYS A 71 90.16 -21.12 49.70
N ALA A 72 90.75 -21.41 48.56
CA ALA A 72 92.13 -21.88 48.49
C ALA A 72 93.14 -20.80 48.96
N GLU A 73 92.90 -19.53 48.66
CA GLU A 73 93.72 -18.40 49.12
C GLU A 73 93.69 -18.26 50.65
N TYR A 74 92.51 -18.21 51.26
CA TYR A 74 92.38 -18.12 52.72
C TYR A 74 92.98 -19.34 53.44
N LYS A 75 92.73 -20.56 52.93
CA LYS A 75 93.34 -21.78 53.47
C LYS A 75 94.86 -21.76 53.38
N ALA A 76 95.43 -21.20 52.31
CA ALA A 76 96.88 -21.06 52.17
C ALA A 76 97.47 -20.09 53.20
N ASN A 77 96.75 -19.01 53.53
CA ASN A 77 97.16 -18.07 54.58
C ASN A 77 97.11 -18.70 55.98
N VAL A 78 96.05 -19.47 56.28
CA VAL A 78 95.93 -20.24 57.52
C VAL A 78 97.07 -21.26 57.64
N ALA A 79 97.36 -22.01 56.58
CA ALA A 79 98.46 -22.98 56.55
C ALA A 79 99.84 -22.32 56.75
N LYS A 80 100.03 -21.12 56.20
CA LYS A 80 101.25 -20.32 56.40
C LYS A 80 101.40 -19.88 57.86
N ALA A 81 100.32 -19.40 58.48
CA ALA A 81 100.31 -19.02 59.88
C ALA A 81 100.64 -20.21 60.80
N ALA A 82 100.08 -21.38 60.50
CA ALA A 82 100.37 -22.63 61.21
C ALA A 82 101.86 -23.02 61.09
N ALA A 83 102.42 -22.96 59.88
CA ALA A 83 103.83 -23.29 59.65
C ALA A 83 104.80 -22.34 60.38
N ASP A 84 104.48 -21.03 60.38
CA ASP A 84 105.27 -20.02 61.12
C ASP A 84 105.20 -20.25 62.64
N ALA A 85 104.03 -20.67 63.15
CA ALA A 85 103.84 -21.03 64.55
C ALA A 85 104.57 -22.30 64.96
N GLU A 86 104.47 -23.38 64.19
CA GLU A 86 105.18 -24.64 64.46
C GLU A 86 106.70 -24.43 64.54
N LYS A 87 107.22 -23.58 63.65
CA LYS A 87 108.63 -23.18 63.66
C LYS A 87 108.96 -22.43 64.96
N ALA A 88 108.16 -21.45 65.35
CA ALA A 88 108.39 -20.68 66.56
C ALA A 88 108.28 -21.52 67.85
N ILE A 89 107.32 -22.45 67.92
CA ILE A 89 107.18 -23.43 69.02
C ILE A 89 108.40 -24.33 69.10
N THR A 90 108.93 -24.78 67.95
CA THR A 90 110.13 -25.61 67.87
C THR A 90 111.36 -24.87 68.41
N GLU A 91 111.48 -23.57 68.11
CA GLU A 91 112.58 -22.71 68.55
C GLU A 91 112.46 -22.24 70.02
N ALA A 92 111.26 -22.25 70.61
CA ALA A 92 111.03 -21.80 71.98
C ALA A 92 111.77 -22.64 73.04
N THR A 93 112.37 -21.99 74.03
CA THR A 93 113.14 -22.67 75.10
C THR A 93 112.43 -22.70 76.44
N LYS A 94 111.31 -21.98 76.60
CA LYS A 94 110.53 -21.87 77.83
C LYS A 94 109.06 -22.25 77.62
N ALA A 95 108.43 -22.80 78.65
CA ALA A 95 107.02 -23.18 78.64
C ALA A 95 106.09 -21.99 78.35
N ALA A 96 106.35 -20.83 78.96
CA ALA A 96 105.58 -19.61 78.73
C ALA A 96 105.68 -19.10 77.29
N ASP A 97 106.87 -19.23 76.67
CA ASP A 97 107.07 -18.86 75.26
C ASP A 97 106.32 -19.83 74.33
N ILE A 98 106.30 -21.13 74.64
CA ILE A 98 105.53 -22.13 73.88
C ILE A 98 104.03 -21.82 73.94
N GLN A 99 103.49 -21.57 75.13
CA GLN A 99 102.08 -21.21 75.31
C GLN A 99 101.72 -19.90 74.60
N SER A 100 102.55 -18.88 74.72
CA SER A 100 102.35 -17.60 74.02
C SER A 100 102.38 -17.78 72.50
N LYS A 101 103.31 -18.57 71.95
CA LYS A 101 103.41 -18.79 70.50
C LYS A 101 102.30 -19.67 69.95
N THR A 102 101.79 -20.60 70.74
CA THR A 102 100.62 -21.40 70.40
C THR A 102 99.37 -20.52 70.35
N PHE A 103 99.21 -19.62 71.31
CA PHE A 103 98.11 -18.66 71.32
C PHE A 103 98.18 -17.63 70.18
N ASP A 104 99.38 -17.12 69.85
CA ASP A 104 99.60 -16.24 68.68
C ASP A 104 99.13 -16.93 67.38
N ALA A 105 99.33 -18.25 67.27
CA ALA A 105 98.93 -19.07 66.13
C ALA A 105 97.40 -19.22 66.02
N THR A 106 96.74 -19.51 67.15
CA THR A 106 95.27 -19.57 67.24
C THR A 106 94.64 -18.26 66.81
N GLN A 107 95.20 -17.12 67.26
CA GLN A 107 94.74 -15.80 66.80
C GLN A 107 94.97 -15.59 65.30
N ALA A 108 96.08 -16.05 64.75
CA ALA A 108 96.39 -15.86 63.33
C ALA A 108 95.47 -16.68 62.41
N ALA A 109 95.13 -17.92 62.81
CA ALA A 109 94.16 -18.76 62.09
C ALA A 109 92.76 -18.13 62.12
N ALA A 110 92.27 -17.77 63.32
CA ALA A 110 90.95 -17.14 63.50
C ALA A 110 90.82 -15.80 62.74
N LYS A 111 91.88 -15.02 62.62
CA LYS A 111 91.86 -13.76 61.84
C LYS A 111 91.70 -13.98 60.33
N GLU A 112 92.18 -15.10 59.79
CA GLU A 112 91.99 -15.41 58.37
C GLU A 112 90.60 -15.98 58.10
N GLU A 113 90.07 -16.79 59.01
CA GLU A 113 88.68 -17.25 59.02
C GLU A 113 87.69 -16.07 59.04
N VAL A 114 87.79 -15.17 60.02
CA VAL A 114 86.94 -13.96 60.10
C VAL A 114 87.00 -13.09 58.83
N LYS A 115 88.13 -13.09 58.11
CA LYS A 115 88.23 -12.37 56.82
C LYS A 115 87.55 -13.12 55.69
N ALA A 116 87.60 -14.45 55.69
CA ALA A 116 86.89 -15.29 54.74
C ALA A 116 85.38 -15.15 54.95
N ASP A 117 84.89 -15.24 56.18
CA ASP A 117 83.46 -15.14 56.50
C ASP A 117 82.90 -13.76 56.18
N ALA A 118 83.67 -12.70 56.46
CA ALA A 118 83.27 -11.35 56.08
C ALA A 118 83.25 -11.16 54.55
N ALA A 119 84.13 -11.83 53.81
CA ALA A 119 84.13 -11.79 52.35
C ALA A 119 82.98 -12.59 51.76
N ASP A 120 82.63 -13.73 52.37
CA ASP A 120 81.46 -14.54 52.04
C ASP A 120 80.17 -13.73 52.22
N ALA A 121 79.99 -13.10 53.38
CA ALA A 121 78.82 -12.29 53.68
C ALA A 121 78.66 -11.08 52.77
N VAL A 122 79.77 -10.44 52.40
CA VAL A 122 79.73 -9.35 51.41
C VAL A 122 79.26 -9.85 50.05
N LYS A 123 79.59 -11.07 49.65
CA LYS A 123 79.10 -11.65 48.39
C LYS A 123 77.63 -12.02 48.46
N GLY A 124 77.17 -12.61 49.56
CA GLY A 124 75.74 -12.84 49.80
C GLY A 124 74.93 -11.54 49.69
N ILE A 125 75.41 -10.47 50.33
CA ILE A 125 74.80 -9.13 50.22
C ILE A 125 74.76 -8.63 48.77
N GLN A 126 75.82 -8.85 48.00
CA GLN A 126 75.91 -8.38 46.60
C GLN A 126 74.92 -9.08 45.66
N ALA A 127 74.54 -10.32 45.97
CA ALA A 127 73.59 -11.11 45.18
C ALA A 127 72.14 -10.62 45.28
N ASN A 128 71.80 -9.77 46.25
CA ASN A 128 70.45 -9.21 46.43
C ASN A 128 70.13 -8.20 45.30
N ASP A 129 69.37 -8.61 44.30
CA ASP A 129 69.24 -7.86 43.04
C ASP A 129 68.36 -6.61 43.12
N ASN A 130 67.42 -6.56 44.08
CA ASN A 130 66.51 -5.44 44.24
C ASN A 130 67.15 -4.30 45.07
N LEU A 131 68.13 -4.57 45.92
CA LEU A 131 68.86 -3.53 46.66
C LEU A 131 69.62 -2.57 45.73
N SER A 132 69.56 -1.26 46.03
CA SER A 132 70.39 -0.28 45.34
C SER A 132 71.87 -0.44 45.69
N GLU A 133 72.76 0.01 44.82
CA GLU A 133 74.20 0.05 45.09
C GLU A 133 74.55 0.76 46.40
N ALA A 134 73.76 1.78 46.78
CA ALA A 134 73.93 2.47 48.04
C ALA A 134 73.56 1.59 49.25
N GLU A 135 72.48 0.83 49.15
CA GLU A 135 72.03 -0.11 50.19
C GLU A 135 73.00 -1.29 50.32
N LYS A 136 73.44 -1.87 49.19
CA LYS A 136 74.51 -2.89 49.15
C LYS A 136 75.80 -2.39 49.80
N THR A 137 76.20 -1.15 49.49
CA THR A 137 77.40 -0.52 50.08
C THR A 137 77.23 -0.34 51.59
N ALA A 138 76.08 0.15 52.05
CA ALA A 138 75.82 0.35 53.47
C ALA A 138 75.83 -0.98 54.26
N ALA A 139 75.25 -2.05 53.70
CA ALA A 139 75.28 -3.38 54.31
C ALA A 139 76.72 -3.94 54.35
N LYS A 140 77.49 -3.79 53.26
CA LYS A 140 78.91 -4.15 53.22
C LYS A 140 79.74 -3.41 54.27
N GLU A 141 79.56 -2.10 54.41
CA GLU A 141 80.26 -1.31 55.43
C GLU A 141 79.97 -1.80 56.85
N ALA A 142 78.74 -2.30 57.11
CA ALA A 142 78.38 -2.88 58.40
C ALA A 142 79.15 -4.18 58.68
N VAL A 143 79.26 -5.07 57.69
CA VAL A 143 80.04 -6.31 57.76
C VAL A 143 81.54 -6.01 57.96
N GLU A 144 82.10 -5.09 57.17
CA GLU A 144 83.52 -4.71 57.28
C GLU A 144 83.84 -4.07 58.65
N LYS A 145 82.93 -3.26 59.20
CA LYS A 145 83.07 -2.69 60.54
C LYS A 145 82.99 -3.75 61.64
N ALA A 146 82.11 -4.75 61.50
CA ALA A 146 82.03 -5.88 62.41
C ALA A 146 83.32 -6.69 62.39
N ARG A 147 83.80 -7.04 61.19
CA ARG A 147 85.11 -7.68 60.96
C ARG A 147 86.24 -6.93 61.66
N ASP A 148 86.38 -5.62 61.43
CA ASP A 148 87.48 -4.83 61.99
C ASP A 148 87.43 -4.80 63.53
N THR A 149 86.23 -4.69 64.10
CA THR A 149 86.00 -4.77 65.54
C THR A 149 86.40 -6.15 66.08
N THR A 150 86.04 -7.22 65.39
CA THR A 150 86.42 -8.60 65.76
C THR A 150 87.92 -8.81 65.69
N LEU A 151 88.58 -8.37 64.62
CA LEU A 151 90.02 -8.50 64.46
C LEU A 151 90.76 -7.81 65.62
N GLU A 152 90.26 -6.65 66.07
CA GLU A 152 90.78 -5.95 67.26
C GLU A 152 90.52 -6.73 68.57
N ASN A 153 89.35 -7.35 68.70
CA ASN A 153 89.02 -8.18 69.87
C ASN A 153 89.87 -9.46 69.94
N ILE A 154 90.11 -10.12 68.80
CA ILE A 154 91.00 -11.28 68.70
C ILE A 154 92.42 -10.88 69.12
N GLU A 155 92.94 -9.74 68.63
CA GLU A 155 94.25 -9.21 69.02
C GLU A 155 94.37 -8.93 70.54
N LYS A 156 93.27 -8.55 71.20
CA LYS A 156 93.22 -8.26 72.64
C LYS A 156 92.88 -9.48 73.50
N ALA A 157 92.55 -10.61 72.88
CA ALA A 157 92.17 -11.83 73.57
C ALA A 157 93.32 -12.33 74.44
N LYS A 158 92.99 -12.96 75.58
CA LYS A 158 94.00 -13.51 76.51
C LYS A 158 93.96 -15.03 76.59
N THR A 159 92.88 -15.62 76.09
CA THR A 159 92.61 -17.06 76.14
C THR A 159 92.02 -17.52 74.82
N ALA A 160 92.19 -18.81 74.49
CA ALA A 160 91.60 -19.39 73.28
C ALA A 160 90.06 -19.24 73.26
N ALA A 161 89.41 -19.35 74.43
CA ALA A 161 87.97 -19.13 74.58
C ALA A 161 87.55 -17.68 74.26
N ASP A 162 88.40 -16.68 74.52
CA ASP A 162 88.13 -15.29 74.13
C ASP A 162 88.20 -15.12 72.60
N VAL A 163 89.08 -15.87 71.92
CA VAL A 163 89.23 -15.87 70.45
C VAL A 163 88.06 -16.58 69.78
N GLU A 164 87.69 -17.77 70.28
CA GLU A 164 86.53 -18.55 69.82
C GLU A 164 85.23 -17.73 69.98
N LYS A 165 85.04 -17.09 71.14
CA LYS A 165 83.91 -16.18 71.35
C LYS A 165 83.91 -15.00 70.37
N ALA A 166 85.06 -14.38 70.12
CA ALA A 166 85.15 -13.24 69.21
C ALA A 166 84.84 -13.64 67.75
N THR A 167 85.28 -14.83 67.33
CA THR A 167 85.05 -15.40 66.00
C THR A 167 83.56 -15.71 65.82
N LEU A 168 82.95 -16.41 66.77
CA LEU A 168 81.50 -16.69 66.78
C LEU A 168 80.65 -15.40 66.84
N ASP A 169 81.05 -14.40 67.63
CA ASP A 169 80.35 -13.10 67.65
C ASP A 169 80.40 -12.38 66.28
N ALA A 170 81.44 -12.64 65.47
CA ALA A 170 81.58 -12.07 64.13
C ALA A 170 80.69 -12.79 63.11
N GLU A 171 80.66 -14.12 63.13
CA GLU A 171 79.73 -14.91 62.33
C GLU A 171 78.28 -14.50 62.59
N LYS A 172 77.90 -14.33 63.87
CA LYS A 172 76.58 -13.80 64.25
C LYS A 172 76.31 -12.44 63.64
N ALA A 173 77.29 -11.54 63.65
CA ALA A 173 77.12 -10.21 63.08
C ALA A 173 76.98 -10.24 61.55
N ASN A 174 77.72 -11.12 60.88
CA ASN A 174 77.65 -11.33 59.43
C ASN A 174 76.29 -11.90 59.02
N ALA A 175 75.85 -12.99 59.65
CA ALA A 175 74.55 -13.62 59.40
C ALA A 175 73.38 -12.64 59.59
N LYS A 176 73.43 -11.80 60.63
CA LYS A 176 72.42 -10.75 60.86
C LYS A 176 72.41 -9.68 59.76
N ALA A 177 73.58 -9.34 59.21
CA ALA A 177 73.69 -8.37 58.13
C ALA A 177 73.16 -8.94 56.81
N GLU A 178 73.45 -10.22 56.52
CA GLU A 178 72.91 -10.94 55.36
C GLU A 178 71.39 -11.07 55.42
N LEU A 179 70.84 -11.56 56.54
CA LEU A 179 69.39 -11.66 56.73
C LEU A 179 68.69 -10.32 56.61
N LYS A 180 69.34 -9.25 57.09
CA LYS A 180 68.81 -7.90 56.93
C LYS A 180 68.79 -7.48 55.45
N ALA A 181 69.86 -7.76 54.71
CA ALA A 181 69.94 -7.44 53.29
C ALA A 181 68.88 -8.21 52.49
N ALA A 182 68.76 -9.53 52.69
CA ALA A 182 67.73 -10.36 52.06
C ALA A 182 66.31 -9.89 52.40
N ALA A 183 66.06 -9.54 53.67
CA ALA A 183 64.77 -9.01 54.08
C ALA A 183 64.45 -7.65 53.47
N ASP A 184 65.43 -6.75 53.37
CA ASP A 184 65.26 -5.45 52.75
C ASP A 184 65.01 -5.59 51.23
N ASP A 185 65.69 -6.54 50.58
CA ASP A 185 65.53 -6.89 49.17
C ASP A 185 64.09 -7.34 48.87
N ALA A 186 63.60 -8.33 49.62
CA ALA A 186 62.24 -8.85 49.52
C ALA A 186 61.16 -7.80 49.76
N LYS A 187 61.35 -6.99 50.81
CA LYS A 187 60.40 -5.90 51.11
C LYS A 187 60.37 -4.86 50.01
N LYS A 188 61.46 -4.68 49.27
CA LYS A 188 61.52 -3.75 48.15
C LYS A 188 60.79 -4.31 46.94
N ALA A 189 61.02 -5.57 46.58
CA ALA A 189 60.23 -6.26 45.55
C ALA A 189 58.71 -6.18 45.85
N ILE A 190 58.31 -6.46 47.10
CA ILE A 190 56.92 -6.33 47.55
C ILE A 190 56.40 -4.88 47.48
N GLU A 191 57.24 -3.87 47.76
CA GLU A 191 56.83 -2.47 47.64
C GLU A 191 56.62 -2.06 46.19
N GLU A 192 57.49 -2.53 45.30
CA GLU A 192 57.52 -2.19 43.88
C GLU A 192 56.42 -2.91 43.09
N ASN A 193 55.94 -4.07 43.55
CA ASN A 193 54.76 -4.73 42.99
C ASN A 193 53.53 -3.80 43.02
N THR A 194 53.11 -3.25 41.88
CA THR A 194 52.10 -2.19 41.85
C THR A 194 50.66 -2.64 42.08
N ASN A 195 50.39 -3.94 41.94
CA ASN A 195 49.05 -4.51 41.97
C ASN A 195 48.63 -4.94 43.39
N LEU A 196 49.58 -5.24 44.27
CA LEU A 196 49.29 -5.54 45.67
C LEU A 196 48.78 -4.29 46.43
N PRO A 197 47.67 -4.41 47.18
CA PRO A 197 47.18 -3.33 48.02
C PRO A 197 48.12 -3.10 49.19
N LYS A 198 48.19 -1.85 49.66
CA LYS A 198 49.07 -1.46 50.78
C LYS A 198 48.91 -2.35 52.02
N SER A 199 47.69 -2.78 52.34
CA SER A 199 47.42 -3.66 53.50
C SER A 199 48.09 -5.03 53.38
N GLU A 200 48.14 -5.59 52.18
CA GLU A 200 48.77 -6.90 51.94
C GLU A 200 50.28 -6.75 51.89
N LYS A 201 50.80 -5.71 51.23
CA LYS A 201 52.22 -5.34 51.30
C LYS A 201 52.69 -5.19 52.75
N ASP A 202 51.98 -4.41 53.55
CA ASP A 202 52.32 -4.19 54.96
C ASP A 202 52.27 -5.50 55.77
N ALA A 203 51.32 -6.40 55.47
CA ALA A 203 51.23 -7.70 56.12
C ALA A 203 52.39 -8.64 55.76
N LEU A 204 52.76 -8.72 54.48
CA LEU A 204 53.88 -9.53 54.01
C LEU A 204 55.22 -9.01 54.57
N LYS A 205 55.44 -7.69 54.56
CA LYS A 205 56.65 -7.09 55.14
C LYS A 205 56.75 -7.31 56.64
N LEU A 206 55.62 -7.26 57.34
CA LEU A 206 55.57 -7.55 58.78
C LEU A 206 55.89 -9.03 59.07
N ALA A 207 55.45 -9.94 58.20
CA ALA A 207 55.80 -11.36 58.32
C ALA A 207 57.31 -11.57 58.15
N ILE A 208 57.94 -10.91 57.18
CA ILE A 208 59.40 -10.91 56.99
C ILE A 208 60.09 -10.36 58.24
N ASP A 209 59.65 -9.21 58.77
CA ASP A 209 60.22 -8.61 59.98
C ASP A 209 60.13 -9.54 61.21
N ALA A 210 59.00 -10.22 61.36
CA ALA A 210 58.78 -11.17 62.46
C ALA A 210 59.73 -12.37 62.35
N GLU A 211 59.94 -12.89 61.14
CA GLU A 211 60.83 -14.02 60.89
C GLU A 211 62.30 -13.64 61.14
N VAL A 212 62.76 -12.51 60.60
CA VAL A 212 64.11 -11.99 60.83
C VAL A 212 64.35 -11.73 62.32
N ALA A 213 63.35 -11.22 63.04
CA ALA A 213 63.46 -11.02 64.48
C ALA A 213 63.59 -12.34 65.26
N ALA A 214 62.87 -13.39 64.85
CA ALA A 214 62.98 -14.72 65.43
C ALA A 214 64.36 -15.33 65.15
N ALA A 215 64.82 -15.27 63.90
CA ALA A 215 66.14 -15.74 63.48
C ALA A 215 67.27 -15.05 64.24
N ASN A 216 67.18 -13.72 64.43
CA ASN A 216 68.16 -12.95 65.19
C ASN A 216 68.31 -13.45 66.64
N LEU A 217 67.21 -13.91 67.27
CA LEU A 217 67.24 -14.51 68.61
C LEU A 217 67.87 -15.91 68.60
N GLU A 218 67.63 -16.71 67.56
CA GLU A 218 68.28 -18.01 67.39
C GLU A 218 69.79 -17.85 67.18
N ILE A 219 70.19 -16.94 66.29
CA ILE A 219 71.58 -16.56 66.02
C ILE A 219 72.26 -16.06 67.31
N ASP A 220 71.62 -15.19 68.10
CA ASP A 220 72.20 -14.74 69.36
C ASP A 220 72.47 -15.90 70.34
N ASN A 221 71.59 -16.91 70.37
CA ASN A 221 71.69 -18.08 71.23
C ASN A 221 72.56 -19.21 70.66
N ALA A 222 72.96 -19.14 69.39
CA ALA A 222 73.79 -20.13 68.72
C ALA A 222 75.15 -20.30 69.43
N LYS A 223 75.63 -21.54 69.47
CA LYS A 223 76.89 -21.91 70.14
C LYS A 223 77.99 -22.28 69.16
N THR A 224 77.63 -22.54 67.92
CA THR A 224 78.48 -23.03 66.85
C THR A 224 78.15 -22.29 65.56
N ALA A 225 79.07 -22.26 64.61
CA ALA A 225 78.87 -21.70 63.27
C ALA A 225 77.73 -22.43 62.55
N GLU A 226 77.66 -23.76 62.69
CA GLU A 226 76.62 -24.57 62.05
C GLU A 226 75.22 -24.25 62.56
N ASP A 227 75.06 -23.92 63.86
CA ASP A 227 73.78 -23.47 64.41
C ASP A 227 73.34 -22.13 63.76
N ILE A 228 74.30 -21.26 63.42
CA ILE A 228 74.05 -19.96 62.75
C ILE A 228 73.64 -20.21 61.30
N ASP A 229 74.41 -21.00 60.56
CA ASP A 229 74.13 -21.32 59.15
C ASP A 229 72.74 -21.96 58.97
N VAL A 230 72.37 -22.88 59.88
CA VAL A 230 71.04 -23.51 59.87
C VAL A 230 69.94 -22.48 60.09
N ALA A 231 70.11 -21.54 61.03
CA ALA A 231 69.13 -20.49 61.31
C ALA A 231 69.03 -19.49 60.14
N THR A 232 70.16 -19.09 59.55
CA THR A 232 70.22 -18.18 58.40
C THR A 232 69.53 -18.80 57.18
N LEU A 233 69.94 -20.00 56.79
CA LEU A 233 69.39 -20.69 55.62
C LEU A 233 67.88 -20.98 55.75
N ALA A 234 67.41 -21.35 56.95
CA ALA A 234 65.99 -21.55 57.20
C ALA A 234 65.18 -20.25 57.02
N THR A 235 65.72 -19.13 57.50
CA THR A 235 65.08 -17.81 57.43
C THR A 235 65.03 -17.29 56.00
N GLU A 236 66.12 -17.40 55.25
CA GLU A 236 66.16 -17.00 53.83
C GLU A 236 65.12 -17.76 52.99
N LYS A 237 64.94 -19.06 53.24
CA LYS A 237 63.87 -19.84 52.61
C LYS A 237 62.49 -19.27 52.92
N THR A 238 62.24 -18.84 54.15
CA THR A 238 60.96 -18.23 54.53
C THR A 238 60.76 -16.86 53.87
N ILE A 239 61.82 -16.06 53.75
CA ILE A 239 61.79 -14.77 53.03
C ILE A 239 61.46 -15.01 51.55
N ALA A 240 62.20 -15.89 50.87
CA ALA A 240 61.97 -16.27 49.48
C ALA A 240 60.55 -16.81 49.21
N LYS A 241 60.02 -17.64 50.10
CA LYS A 241 58.62 -18.11 50.00
C LYS A 241 57.62 -16.97 50.10
N THR A 242 57.93 -15.94 50.89
CA THR A 242 57.06 -14.77 51.03
C THR A 242 57.06 -13.92 49.77
N GLU A 243 58.20 -13.79 49.08
CA GLU A 243 58.29 -13.12 47.77
C GLU A 243 57.46 -13.83 46.70
N VAL A 244 57.66 -15.14 46.52
CA VAL A 244 56.87 -15.92 45.54
C VAL A 244 55.38 -15.89 45.88
N LYS A 245 55.02 -15.86 47.17
CA LYS A 245 53.62 -15.69 47.60
C LYS A 245 53.07 -14.33 47.22
N ALA A 246 53.87 -13.27 47.29
CA ALA A 246 53.47 -11.93 46.84
C ALA A 246 53.16 -11.92 45.34
N ALA A 247 54.03 -12.54 44.52
CA ALA A 247 53.80 -12.69 43.08
C ALA A 247 52.53 -13.53 42.77
N ALA A 248 52.28 -14.59 43.55
CA ALA A 248 51.05 -15.38 43.40
C ALA A 248 49.79 -14.58 43.77
N GLU A 249 49.84 -13.80 44.86
CA GLU A 249 48.71 -12.95 45.29
C GLU A 249 48.38 -11.87 44.25
N ASP A 250 49.39 -11.32 43.60
CA ASP A 250 49.25 -10.41 42.46
C ASP A 250 48.50 -11.08 41.29
N ALA A 251 49.03 -12.18 40.75
CA ALA A 251 48.40 -12.90 39.64
C ALA A 251 46.97 -13.36 39.95
N LEU A 252 46.73 -13.87 41.16
CA LEU A 252 45.40 -14.28 41.61
C LEU A 252 44.40 -13.12 41.59
N ARG A 253 44.87 -11.91 41.90
CA ARG A 253 44.07 -10.71 41.92
C ARG A 253 43.72 -10.23 40.51
N SER A 254 44.69 -10.18 39.60
CA SER A 254 44.44 -9.88 38.18
C SER A 254 43.39 -10.84 37.59
N ILE A 255 43.48 -12.13 37.91
CA ILE A 255 42.47 -13.15 37.51
C ILE A 255 41.10 -12.87 38.14
N ASP A 256 41.07 -12.42 39.40
CA ASP A 256 39.82 -12.12 40.11
C ASP A 256 39.11 -10.89 39.55
N GLU A 257 39.86 -9.85 39.23
CA GLU A 257 39.36 -8.56 38.75
C GLU A 257 38.98 -8.61 37.25
N ASN A 258 39.48 -9.60 36.50
CA ASN A 258 39.08 -9.80 35.11
C ASN A 258 37.57 -10.07 34.97
N ALA A 259 36.83 -9.17 34.31
CA ALA A 259 35.37 -9.24 34.21
C ALA A 259 34.85 -10.20 33.12
N ASN A 260 35.69 -10.56 32.17
CA ASN A 260 35.34 -11.32 30.98
C ASN A 260 35.45 -12.85 31.26
N LEU A 261 36.27 -13.31 32.21
CA LEU A 261 36.33 -14.71 32.68
C LEU A 261 35.12 -15.12 33.55
N THR A 262 34.62 -16.35 33.37
CA THR A 262 33.59 -16.94 34.27
C THR A 262 34.20 -17.44 35.58
N ASP A 263 33.37 -17.65 36.60
CA ASP A 263 33.81 -18.20 37.90
C ASP A 263 34.57 -19.53 37.75
N ASP A 264 34.14 -20.41 36.82
CA ASP A 264 34.80 -21.69 36.56
C ASP A 264 36.17 -21.51 35.88
N GLU A 265 36.27 -20.56 34.94
CA GLU A 265 37.52 -20.22 34.26
C GLU A 265 38.51 -19.55 35.23
N LYS A 266 38.05 -18.60 36.06
CA LYS A 266 38.84 -18.01 37.14
C LYS A 266 39.32 -19.09 38.10
N ALA A 267 38.44 -20.00 38.53
CA ALA A 267 38.82 -21.08 39.44
C ALA A 267 39.90 -21.98 38.85
N LYS A 268 39.85 -22.26 37.54
CA LYS A 268 40.88 -23.02 36.82
C LYS A 268 42.21 -22.26 36.80
N ALA A 269 42.22 -21.01 36.33
CA ALA A 269 43.44 -20.20 36.26
C ALA A 269 44.10 -20.02 37.63
N LYS A 270 43.31 -19.76 38.68
CA LYS A 270 43.82 -19.70 40.06
C LYS A 270 44.42 -21.02 40.54
N ALA A 271 43.83 -22.15 40.16
CA ALA A 271 44.37 -23.46 40.53
C ALA A 271 45.75 -23.68 39.91
N ASP A 272 45.95 -23.25 38.66
CA ASP A 272 47.24 -23.33 37.97
C ASP A 272 48.29 -22.42 38.65
N VAL A 273 47.93 -21.20 39.08
CA VAL A 273 48.79 -20.34 39.91
C VAL A 273 49.18 -21.01 41.23
N TYR A 274 48.23 -21.62 41.96
CA TYR A 274 48.54 -22.33 43.21
C TYR A 274 49.45 -23.56 43.00
N VAL A 275 49.35 -24.22 41.84
CA VAL A 275 50.24 -25.33 41.48
C VAL A 275 51.66 -24.83 41.30
N GLU A 276 51.87 -23.72 40.59
CA GLU A 276 53.20 -23.13 40.42
C GLU A 276 53.79 -22.57 41.72
N LEU A 277 52.97 -21.92 42.56
CA LEU A 277 53.37 -21.52 43.91
C LEU A 277 53.90 -22.72 44.72
N SER A 278 53.15 -23.84 44.73
CA SER A 278 53.59 -25.04 45.45
C SER A 278 54.86 -25.68 44.88
N LYS A 279 55.11 -25.56 43.57
CA LYS A 279 56.34 -26.05 42.95
C LYS A 279 57.53 -25.18 43.35
N ALA A 280 57.35 -23.85 43.35
CA ALA A 280 58.36 -22.89 43.77
C ALA A 280 58.74 -23.06 45.24
N GLU A 281 57.77 -23.15 46.15
CA GLU A 281 58.02 -23.41 47.58
C GLU A 281 58.83 -24.69 47.80
N LYS A 282 58.52 -25.77 47.07
CA LYS A 282 59.27 -27.04 47.14
C LYS A 282 60.68 -26.93 46.56
N ALA A 283 60.89 -26.08 45.56
CA ALA A 283 62.22 -25.82 45.01
C ALA A 283 63.08 -25.05 46.01
N ILE A 284 62.52 -24.01 46.64
CA ILE A 284 63.14 -23.23 47.72
C ILE A 284 63.49 -24.14 48.90
N ASP A 285 62.57 -25.02 49.33
CA ASP A 285 62.86 -25.97 50.43
C ASP A 285 64.05 -26.89 50.15
N LYS A 286 64.23 -27.30 48.89
CA LYS A 286 65.32 -28.17 48.45
C LYS A 286 66.66 -27.44 48.26
N ALA A 287 66.65 -26.12 48.16
CA ALA A 287 67.87 -25.33 47.99
C ALA A 287 68.79 -25.50 49.21
N ALA A 288 70.09 -25.66 48.96
CA ALA A 288 71.09 -25.87 50.01
C ALA A 288 71.99 -24.64 50.22
N THR A 289 71.86 -23.63 49.37
CA THR A 289 72.66 -22.40 49.36
C THR A 289 71.76 -21.21 49.04
N VAL A 290 72.20 -20.01 49.42
CA VAL A 290 71.50 -18.73 49.14
C VAL A 290 71.28 -18.53 47.64
N GLU A 291 72.33 -18.70 46.84
CA GLU A 291 72.23 -18.63 45.37
C GLU A 291 71.20 -19.60 44.78
N ALA A 292 71.04 -20.79 45.36
CA ALA A 292 70.03 -21.76 44.92
C ALA A 292 68.61 -21.38 45.37
N ILE A 293 68.47 -20.63 46.47
CA ILE A 293 67.19 -20.06 46.92
C ILE A 293 66.78 -18.97 45.93
N ASP A 294 67.63 -17.99 45.66
CA ASP A 294 67.34 -16.85 44.76
C ASP A 294 66.94 -17.33 43.35
N ASN A 295 67.69 -18.29 42.81
CA ASN A 295 67.36 -18.90 41.52
C ASN A 295 66.00 -19.63 41.55
N ALA A 296 65.66 -20.30 42.66
CA ALA A 296 64.38 -20.98 42.82
C ALA A 296 63.21 -19.99 42.96
N THR A 297 63.41 -18.88 43.67
CA THR A 297 62.46 -17.76 43.77
C THR A 297 62.15 -17.20 42.39
N LEU A 298 63.17 -16.77 41.64
CA LEU A 298 63.00 -16.17 40.32
C LEU A 298 62.33 -17.14 39.32
N VAL A 299 62.68 -18.43 39.36
CA VAL A 299 62.02 -19.45 38.51
C VAL A 299 60.54 -19.59 38.89
N GLY A 300 60.20 -19.50 40.18
CA GLY A 300 58.82 -19.52 40.66
C GLY A 300 58.02 -18.32 40.20
N GLU A 301 58.56 -17.10 40.35
CA GLU A 301 57.94 -15.86 39.88
C GLU A 301 57.68 -15.88 38.38
N LYS A 302 58.67 -16.31 37.59
CA LYS A 302 58.50 -16.50 36.13
C LYS A 302 57.38 -17.48 35.79
N ALA A 303 57.22 -18.55 36.56
CA ALA A 303 56.17 -19.53 36.30
C ALA A 303 54.79 -18.93 36.60
N ILE A 304 54.64 -18.22 37.72
CA ILE A 304 53.40 -17.55 38.11
C ILE A 304 53.00 -16.47 37.08
N ALA A 305 53.95 -15.61 36.66
CA ALA A 305 53.72 -14.57 35.66
C ALA A 305 53.25 -15.12 34.30
N LYS A 306 53.67 -16.34 33.94
CA LYS A 306 53.20 -16.99 32.71
C LYS A 306 51.74 -17.45 32.81
N GLU A 307 51.29 -17.89 33.99
CA GLU A 307 49.89 -18.27 34.22
C GLU A 307 48.98 -17.04 34.19
N GLU A 308 49.43 -15.90 34.72
CA GLU A 308 48.72 -14.62 34.62
C GLU A 308 48.51 -14.19 33.16
N LEU A 309 49.57 -14.25 32.34
CA LEU A 309 49.47 -13.98 30.90
C LEU A 309 48.59 -14.99 30.15
N GLU A 310 48.55 -16.26 30.57
CA GLU A 310 47.64 -17.24 29.99
C GLU A 310 46.18 -16.86 30.27
N ALA A 311 45.87 -16.41 31.49
CA ALA A 311 44.55 -15.93 31.83
C ALA A 311 44.14 -14.70 30.99
N ALA A 312 45.02 -13.70 30.84
CA ALA A 312 44.76 -12.53 30.00
C ALA A 312 44.57 -12.90 28.51
N ALA A 313 45.34 -13.85 27.99
CA ALA A 313 45.20 -14.31 26.61
C ALA A 313 43.93 -15.13 26.39
N ASP A 314 43.54 -15.98 27.33
CA ASP A 314 42.28 -16.73 27.27
C ASP A 314 41.08 -15.78 27.34
N ASP A 315 41.22 -14.68 28.08
CA ASP A 315 40.22 -13.63 28.15
C ASP A 315 39.98 -12.93 26.82
N ALA A 316 41.04 -12.42 26.20
CA ALA A 316 40.97 -11.81 24.88
C ALA A 316 40.41 -12.77 23.83
N LYS A 317 40.79 -14.04 23.86
CA LYS A 317 40.25 -15.08 22.96
C LYS A 317 38.76 -15.30 23.16
N LYS A 318 38.26 -15.15 24.38
CA LYS A 318 36.84 -15.28 24.72
C LYS A 318 36.04 -14.09 24.22
N ALA A 319 36.55 -12.86 24.37
CA ALA A 319 35.96 -11.68 23.75
C ALA A 319 35.86 -11.85 22.21
N ILE A 320 36.95 -12.30 21.58
CA ILE A 320 36.97 -12.65 20.14
C ILE A 320 35.94 -13.73 19.77
N ASP A 321 35.75 -14.73 20.63
CA ASP A 321 34.74 -15.79 20.41
C ASP A 321 33.31 -15.29 20.56
N ALA A 322 33.08 -14.39 21.51
CA ALA A 322 31.78 -13.79 21.75
C ALA A 322 31.35 -12.87 20.60
N ASN A 323 32.31 -12.25 19.91
CA ASN A 323 32.03 -11.41 18.75
C ASN A 323 31.29 -12.21 17.67
N THR A 324 30.00 -11.92 17.48
CA THR A 324 29.14 -12.71 16.58
C THR A 324 29.26 -12.31 15.11
N HIS A 325 29.94 -11.21 14.83
CA HIS A 325 30.04 -10.58 13.51
C HIS A 325 31.30 -11.02 12.75
N LEU A 326 32.33 -11.52 13.45
CA LEU A 326 33.47 -12.22 12.86
C LEU A 326 33.14 -13.66 12.42
N THR A 327 33.67 -14.07 11.27
CA THR A 327 33.63 -15.48 10.82
C THR A 327 34.58 -16.36 11.63
N ASP A 328 34.37 -17.67 11.63
CA ASP A 328 35.27 -18.64 12.28
C ASP A 328 36.74 -18.49 11.82
N ALA A 329 36.96 -18.13 10.55
CA ALA A 329 38.31 -17.92 10.01
C ALA A 329 38.94 -16.63 10.53
N GLU A 330 38.16 -15.56 10.66
CA GLU A 330 38.60 -14.27 11.20
C GLU A 330 38.87 -14.38 12.71
N LYS A 331 37.96 -15.02 13.46
CA LYS A 331 38.17 -15.36 14.88
C LYS A 331 39.46 -16.14 15.07
N LYS A 332 39.67 -17.17 14.25
CA LYS A 332 40.91 -17.96 14.33
C LYS A 332 42.15 -17.10 14.08
N ALA A 333 42.12 -16.24 13.07
CA ALA A 333 43.26 -15.37 12.76
C ALA A 333 43.56 -14.38 13.91
N ALA A 334 42.52 -13.82 14.54
CA ALA A 334 42.68 -12.95 15.71
C ALA A 334 43.26 -13.72 16.92
N LYS A 335 42.76 -14.92 17.21
CA LYS A 335 43.32 -15.76 18.30
C LYS A 335 44.75 -16.22 18.04
N ASP A 336 45.09 -16.55 16.80
CA ASP A 336 46.47 -16.91 16.42
C ASP A 336 47.42 -15.70 16.64
N ALA A 337 46.93 -14.46 16.48
CA ALA A 337 47.69 -13.25 16.77
C ALA A 337 47.87 -13.05 18.28
N VAL A 338 46.83 -13.29 19.08
CA VAL A 338 46.93 -13.32 20.56
C VAL A 338 47.96 -14.36 21.02
N ASP A 339 47.91 -15.59 20.48
CA ASP A 339 48.90 -16.65 20.80
C ASP A 339 50.33 -16.25 20.42
N THR A 340 50.50 -15.48 19.34
CA THR A 340 51.80 -14.97 18.91
C THR A 340 52.37 -13.95 19.89
N GLU A 341 51.55 -13.02 20.38
CA GLU A 341 51.98 -12.05 21.39
C GLU A 341 52.20 -12.71 22.76
N LEU A 342 51.35 -13.66 23.15
CA LEU A 342 51.54 -14.48 24.35
C LEU A 342 52.89 -15.20 24.33
N ALA A 343 53.28 -15.81 23.21
CA ALA A 343 54.57 -16.48 23.08
C ALA A 343 55.75 -15.52 23.25
N LYS A 344 55.69 -14.32 22.66
CA LYS A 344 56.72 -13.28 22.83
C LYS A 344 56.83 -12.81 24.27
N ALA A 345 55.70 -12.64 24.95
CA ALA A 345 55.66 -12.24 26.35
C ALA A 345 56.30 -13.31 27.26
N LYS A 346 56.00 -14.60 27.02
CA LYS A 346 56.63 -15.72 27.72
C LYS A 346 58.15 -15.77 27.49
N ASP A 347 58.62 -15.53 26.27
CA ASP A 347 60.05 -15.44 25.95
C ASP A 347 60.73 -14.27 26.69
N ALA A 348 60.04 -13.13 26.83
CA ALA A 348 60.54 -11.97 27.57
C ALA A 348 60.66 -12.25 29.07
N ILE A 349 59.66 -12.93 29.66
CA ILE A 349 59.72 -13.42 31.04
C ILE A 349 60.88 -14.39 31.24
N ASP A 350 61.09 -15.33 30.30
CA ASP A 350 62.21 -16.26 30.38
C ASP A 350 63.57 -15.55 30.36
N ALA A 351 63.69 -14.48 29.58
CA ALA A 351 64.89 -13.66 29.50
C ALA A 351 65.13 -12.73 30.71
N ALA A 352 64.11 -12.49 31.54
CA ALA A 352 64.22 -11.65 32.73
C ALA A 352 65.22 -12.24 33.74
N LYS A 353 65.91 -11.37 34.48
CA LYS A 353 66.94 -11.77 35.45
C LYS A 353 66.62 -11.38 36.89
N THR A 354 65.60 -10.55 37.08
CA THR A 354 65.19 -9.99 38.37
C THR A 354 63.67 -10.01 38.42
N ALA A 355 63.08 -9.97 39.62
CA ALA A 355 61.64 -9.91 39.84
C ALA A 355 61.00 -8.72 39.09
N ASP A 356 61.57 -7.51 39.25
CA ASP A 356 61.11 -6.31 38.55
C ASP A 356 61.05 -6.47 37.02
N ALA A 357 62.01 -7.20 36.46
CA ALA A 357 62.07 -7.45 35.02
C ALA A 357 61.01 -8.47 34.57
N VAL A 358 60.60 -9.39 35.46
CA VAL A 358 59.47 -10.29 35.25
C VAL A 358 58.17 -9.48 35.23
N ASP A 359 57.89 -8.70 36.27
CA ASP A 359 56.68 -7.87 36.37
C ASP A 359 56.54 -6.91 35.17
N ALA A 360 57.64 -6.26 34.78
CA ALA A 360 57.66 -5.39 33.61
C ALA A 360 57.38 -6.15 32.30
N ALA A 361 57.89 -7.38 32.16
CA ALA A 361 57.65 -8.22 30.99
C ALA A 361 56.19 -8.72 30.94
N THR A 362 55.62 -9.09 32.09
CA THR A 362 54.20 -9.47 32.22
C THR A 362 53.30 -8.34 31.76
N LEU A 363 53.45 -7.13 32.32
CA LEU A 363 52.63 -5.97 31.95
C LEU A 363 52.76 -5.58 30.47
N VAL A 364 53.97 -5.69 29.90
CA VAL A 364 54.16 -5.47 28.44
C VAL A 364 53.42 -6.51 27.61
N GLY A 365 53.40 -7.77 28.06
CA GLY A 365 52.67 -8.86 27.42
C GLY A 365 51.16 -8.66 27.45
N GLU A 366 50.60 -8.31 28.62
CA GLU A 366 49.17 -8.02 28.77
C GLU A 366 48.72 -6.89 27.85
N LYS A 367 49.49 -5.79 27.80
CA LYS A 367 49.25 -4.70 26.87
C LYS A 367 49.24 -5.16 25.41
N ALA A 368 50.12 -6.08 25.03
CA ALA A 368 50.18 -6.59 23.66
C ALA A 368 48.95 -7.46 23.33
N VAL A 369 48.51 -8.30 24.26
CA VAL A 369 47.29 -9.11 24.13
C VAL A 369 46.05 -8.23 24.00
N ALA A 370 45.87 -7.26 24.89
CA ALA A 370 44.78 -6.29 24.86
C ALA A 370 44.66 -5.52 23.53
N LYS A 371 45.79 -5.17 22.92
CA LYS A 371 45.81 -4.48 21.62
C LYS A 371 45.31 -5.38 20.47
N GLU A 372 45.51 -6.69 20.55
CA GLU A 372 44.97 -7.62 19.54
C GLU A 372 43.46 -7.84 19.71
N GLU A 373 42.94 -7.75 20.94
CA GLU A 373 41.49 -7.74 21.23
C GLU A 373 40.80 -6.50 20.62
N ILE A 374 41.31 -5.29 20.89
CA ILE A 374 40.82 -4.05 20.27
C ILE A 374 40.83 -4.13 18.74
N LYS A 375 41.89 -4.72 18.18
CA LYS A 375 42.03 -4.88 16.73
C LYS A 375 41.02 -5.85 16.15
N ALA A 376 40.61 -6.88 16.90
CA ALA A 376 39.53 -7.77 16.49
C ALA A 376 38.19 -7.02 16.46
N ALA A 377 37.84 -6.28 17.51
CA ALA A 377 36.65 -5.41 17.55
C ALA A 377 36.66 -4.37 16.42
N ALA A 378 37.81 -3.77 16.12
CA ALA A 378 37.91 -2.81 15.02
C ALA A 378 37.76 -3.44 13.62
N ASN A 379 38.25 -4.66 13.42
CA ASN A 379 38.06 -5.37 12.15
C ASN A 379 36.59 -5.73 11.95
N ASP A 380 35.91 -6.03 13.04
CA ASP A 380 34.50 -6.32 13.05
C ASP A 380 33.65 -5.12 12.62
N ALA A 381 33.82 -3.98 13.29
CA ALA A 381 33.17 -2.72 12.91
C ALA A 381 33.47 -2.33 11.45
N LYS A 382 34.71 -2.51 10.99
CA LYS A 382 35.09 -2.23 9.59
C LYS A 382 34.39 -3.14 8.59
N LYS A 383 34.07 -4.38 8.97
CA LYS A 383 33.35 -5.34 8.14
C LYS A 383 31.88 -4.98 8.03
N ALA A 384 31.23 -4.62 9.12
CA ALA A 384 29.86 -4.07 9.09
C ALA A 384 29.78 -2.83 8.18
N ILE A 385 30.73 -1.90 8.31
CA ILE A 385 30.86 -0.73 7.42
C ILE A 385 31.06 -1.15 5.95
N ASP A 386 31.82 -2.21 5.68
CA ASP A 386 32.03 -2.72 4.33
C ASP A 386 30.79 -3.37 3.73
N ALA A 387 30.01 -4.07 4.54
CA ALA A 387 28.79 -4.75 4.12
C ALA A 387 27.66 -3.77 3.80
N ASN A 388 27.62 -2.62 4.50
CA ASN A 388 26.61 -1.59 4.28
C ASN A 388 26.62 -1.10 2.81
N THR A 389 25.58 -1.45 2.04
CA THR A 389 25.54 -1.20 0.59
C THR A 389 25.17 0.23 0.21
N ASN A 390 24.58 0.96 1.15
CA ASN A 390 24.08 2.30 0.92
C ASN A 390 25.17 3.36 1.13
N LEU A 391 26.22 3.09 1.90
CA LEU A 391 27.39 3.97 2.01
C LEU A 391 28.26 3.95 0.74
N THR A 392 28.69 5.12 0.29
CA THR A 392 29.67 5.26 -0.81
C THR A 392 31.07 4.83 -0.36
N PRO A 393 31.99 4.53 -1.30
CA PRO A 393 33.38 4.22 -0.96
C PRO A 393 34.07 5.30 -0.11
N ASP A 394 33.78 6.57 -0.34
CA ASP A 394 34.36 7.69 0.43
C ASP A 394 33.77 7.76 1.84
N GLU A 395 32.48 7.52 2.00
CA GLU A 395 31.81 7.44 3.31
C GLU A 395 32.31 6.25 4.13
N LYS A 396 32.44 5.08 3.51
CA LYS A 396 33.06 3.90 4.14
C LYS A 396 34.49 4.19 4.59
N ALA A 397 35.29 4.83 3.74
CA ALA A 397 36.66 5.20 4.09
C ALA A 397 36.71 6.19 5.27
N ALA A 398 35.78 7.14 5.33
CA ALA A 398 35.66 8.09 6.45
C ALA A 398 35.28 7.38 7.76
N ALA A 399 34.30 6.48 7.74
CA ALA A 399 33.87 5.71 8.90
C ALA A 399 34.99 4.80 9.43
N LYS A 400 35.68 4.05 8.55
CA LYS A 400 36.82 3.21 8.98
C LYS A 400 37.98 4.01 9.56
N LYS A 401 38.21 5.22 9.05
CA LYS A 401 39.22 6.12 9.61
C LYS A 401 38.84 6.61 11.02
N ALA A 402 37.55 6.79 11.30
CA ALA A 402 37.09 7.10 12.65
C ALA A 402 37.32 5.93 13.60
N VAL A 403 37.02 4.69 13.16
CA VAL A 403 37.37 3.46 13.88
C VAL A 403 38.88 3.39 14.16
N ASP A 404 39.74 3.62 13.16
CA ASP A 404 41.20 3.63 13.33
C ASP A 404 41.68 4.70 14.34
N ALA A 405 40.98 5.84 14.40
CA ALA A 405 41.30 6.90 15.36
C ALA A 405 40.95 6.50 16.80
N GLU A 406 39.84 5.79 17.01
CA GLU A 406 39.48 5.26 18.33
C GLU A 406 40.42 4.12 18.75
N VAL A 407 40.83 3.24 17.83
CA VAL A 407 41.87 2.23 18.09
C VAL A 407 43.19 2.87 18.52
N ALA A 408 43.60 3.96 17.87
CA ALA A 408 44.81 4.67 18.26
C ALA A 408 44.72 5.23 19.69
N LYS A 409 43.57 5.82 20.08
CA LYS A 409 43.34 6.31 21.45
C LYS A 409 43.32 5.18 22.47
N ALA A 410 42.68 4.05 22.15
CA ALA A 410 42.66 2.87 23.00
C ALA A 410 44.10 2.36 23.23
N ASN A 411 44.89 2.26 22.17
CA ASN A 411 46.30 1.84 22.26
C ASN A 411 47.14 2.81 23.12
N GLU A 412 46.93 4.12 23.01
CA GLU A 412 47.60 5.12 23.87
C GLU A 412 47.20 4.95 25.35
N ALA A 413 45.93 4.67 25.64
CA ALA A 413 45.45 4.42 26.99
C ALA A 413 46.02 3.12 27.57
N ILE A 414 46.06 2.04 26.78
CA ILE A 414 46.69 0.76 27.13
C ILE A 414 48.19 0.96 27.40
N ASP A 415 48.89 1.72 26.56
CA ASP A 415 50.31 2.01 26.76
C ASP A 415 50.58 2.79 28.05
N ALA A 416 49.68 3.70 28.42
CA ALA A 416 49.75 4.49 29.64
C ALA A 416 49.40 3.71 30.92
N ALA A 417 48.72 2.56 30.80
CA ALA A 417 48.35 1.73 31.95
C ALA A 417 49.58 1.23 32.72
N LYS A 418 49.44 1.10 34.04
CA LYS A 418 50.54 0.69 34.94
C LYS A 418 50.29 -0.62 35.68
N THR A 419 49.08 -1.16 35.57
CA THR A 419 48.59 -2.34 36.26
C THR A 419 47.71 -3.11 35.28
N ALA A 420 47.53 -4.42 35.51
CA ALA A 420 46.67 -5.29 34.72
C ALA A 420 45.23 -4.74 34.64
N ASP A 421 44.63 -4.39 35.79
CA ASP A 421 43.29 -3.78 35.87
C ASP A 421 43.11 -2.53 34.99
N ALA A 422 44.16 -1.72 34.90
CA ALA A 422 44.14 -0.50 34.10
C ALA A 422 44.23 -0.81 32.61
N VAL A 423 44.89 -1.92 32.22
CA VAL A 423 44.90 -2.45 30.85
C VAL A 423 43.50 -2.94 30.50
N ASP A 424 42.88 -3.78 31.34
CA ASP A 424 41.52 -4.30 31.10
C ASP A 424 40.49 -3.17 30.99
N THR A 425 40.56 -2.19 31.90
CA THR A 425 39.70 -0.99 31.85
C THR A 425 39.90 -0.19 30.56
N ALA A 426 41.15 0.01 30.13
CA ALA A 426 41.45 0.74 28.90
C ALA A 426 40.98 -0.01 27.65
N THR A 427 41.08 -1.35 27.67
CA THR A 427 40.61 -2.24 26.60
C THR A 427 39.09 -2.12 26.44
N LEU A 428 38.32 -2.32 27.52
CA LEU A 428 36.87 -2.20 27.45
C LEU A 428 36.41 -0.79 27.02
N VAL A 429 37.09 0.28 27.47
CA VAL A 429 36.80 1.65 27.00
C VAL A 429 37.06 1.80 25.49
N GLY A 430 38.12 1.18 24.98
CA GLY A 430 38.45 1.17 23.56
C GLY A 430 37.40 0.42 22.73
N GLU A 431 36.97 -0.76 23.17
CA GLU A 431 35.92 -1.54 22.50
C GLU A 431 34.61 -0.76 22.41
N LYS A 432 34.19 -0.14 23.52
CA LYS A 432 33.01 0.73 23.54
C LYS A 432 33.13 1.88 22.55
N ALA A 433 34.30 2.48 22.40
CA ALA A 433 34.52 3.58 21.46
C ALA A 433 34.43 3.10 20.00
N VAL A 434 34.96 1.92 19.68
CA VAL A 434 34.85 1.29 18.36
C VAL A 434 33.40 0.95 18.02
N ALA A 435 32.68 0.31 18.95
CA ALA A 435 31.26 -0.03 18.82
C ALA A 435 30.38 1.19 18.51
N LYS A 436 30.66 2.34 19.14
CA LYS A 436 29.93 3.58 18.88
C LYS A 436 30.11 4.10 17.45
N GLU A 437 31.29 3.91 16.85
CA GLU A 437 31.53 4.29 15.46
C GLU A 437 30.82 3.36 14.46
N GLU A 438 30.64 2.09 14.80
CA GLU A 438 29.84 1.14 14.02
C GLU A 438 28.35 1.53 13.99
N VAL A 439 27.75 1.75 15.17
CA VAL A 439 26.36 2.24 15.28
C VAL A 439 26.19 3.58 14.55
N LYS A 440 27.20 4.46 14.62
CA LYS A 440 27.17 5.73 13.90
C LYS A 440 27.17 5.52 12.38
N ALA A 441 27.91 4.56 11.85
CA ALA A 441 27.90 4.25 10.42
C ALA A 441 26.53 3.74 9.95
N ALA A 442 25.88 2.85 10.70
CA ALA A 442 24.52 2.40 10.43
C ALA A 442 23.51 3.57 10.48
N ALA A 443 23.69 4.51 11.42
CA ALA A 443 22.85 5.70 11.51
C ALA A 443 23.05 6.69 10.36
N ASP A 444 24.29 6.87 9.90
CA ASP A 444 24.59 7.72 8.75
C ASP A 444 23.99 7.14 7.46
N ASP A 445 23.95 5.81 7.34
CA ASP A 445 23.22 5.11 6.28
C ASP A 445 21.71 5.40 6.33
N ALA A 446 21.04 5.08 7.45
CA ALA A 446 19.60 5.32 7.59
C ALA A 446 19.24 6.79 7.32
N LYS A 447 20.08 7.75 7.74
CA LYS A 447 19.89 9.18 7.46
C LYS A 447 19.99 9.51 5.98
N LYS A 448 20.85 8.82 5.23
CA LYS A 448 21.02 8.98 3.80
C LYS A 448 19.82 8.46 3.01
N ALA A 449 19.32 7.26 3.34
CA ALA A 449 18.06 6.76 2.77
C ALA A 449 16.91 7.76 3.03
N ASN A 450 16.82 8.28 4.25
CA ASN A 450 15.87 9.35 4.60
C ASN A 450 16.08 10.66 3.82
N ASP A 451 17.31 11.01 3.43
CA ASP A 451 17.59 12.18 2.60
C ASP A 451 17.21 11.97 1.13
N ALA A 452 17.42 10.75 0.62
CA ALA A 452 17.13 10.38 -0.76
C ALA A 452 15.63 10.22 -1.06
N ASN A 453 14.81 9.95 -0.05
CA ASN A 453 13.37 9.77 -0.23
C ASN A 453 12.67 11.08 -0.65
N ASP A 454 12.33 11.24 -1.92
CA ASP A 454 11.79 12.50 -2.47
C ASP A 454 10.31 12.78 -2.12
N ASN A 455 9.60 11.77 -1.63
CA ASN A 455 8.21 11.89 -1.23
C ASN A 455 8.06 12.46 0.19
N LEU A 456 9.09 12.36 1.05
CA LEU A 456 9.10 13.02 2.36
C LEU A 456 9.39 14.53 2.25
N THR A 457 8.63 15.33 2.99
CA THR A 457 8.91 16.76 3.15
C THR A 457 10.17 17.00 4.00
N ALA A 458 10.74 18.20 3.92
CA ALA A 458 11.90 18.57 4.74
C ALA A 458 11.66 18.38 6.25
N ASP A 459 10.44 18.66 6.74
CA ASP A 459 10.07 18.50 8.15
C ASP A 459 9.97 17.01 8.53
N GLU A 460 9.43 16.18 7.64
CA GLU A 460 9.33 14.72 7.82
C GLU A 460 10.72 14.07 7.80
N LYS A 461 11.58 14.43 6.83
CA LYS A 461 12.98 14.01 6.79
C LYS A 461 13.72 14.37 8.08
N ALA A 462 13.50 15.58 8.59
CA ALA A 462 14.11 16.01 9.85
C ALA A 462 13.58 15.22 11.07
N ALA A 463 12.29 14.89 11.08
CA ALA A 463 11.69 14.06 12.13
C ALA A 463 12.24 12.62 12.12
N ALA A 464 12.37 12.01 10.95
CA ALA A 464 12.94 10.67 10.78
C ALA A 464 14.41 10.61 11.24
N LYS A 465 15.25 11.56 10.80
CA LYS A 465 16.66 11.65 11.26
C LYS A 465 16.79 11.84 12.77
N LYS A 466 15.88 12.61 13.37
CA LYS A 466 15.86 12.80 14.82
C LYS A 466 15.47 11.53 15.58
N ALA A 467 14.60 10.70 15.01
CA ALA A 467 14.26 9.40 15.58
C ALA A 467 15.47 8.45 15.52
N VAL A 468 16.20 8.43 14.39
CA VAL A 468 17.49 7.71 14.27
C VAL A 468 18.48 8.19 15.33
N ASP A 469 18.68 9.50 15.50
CA ASP A 469 19.57 10.06 16.53
C ASP A 469 19.17 9.65 17.96
N ALA A 470 17.86 9.51 18.23
CA ALA A 470 17.37 9.07 19.53
C ALA A 470 17.68 7.58 19.79
N GLU A 471 17.61 6.72 18.78
CA GLU A 471 18.02 5.32 18.91
C GLU A 471 19.54 5.18 19.06
N VAL A 472 20.34 5.98 18.34
CA VAL A 472 21.79 6.04 18.54
C VAL A 472 22.14 6.46 19.97
N ALA A 473 21.43 7.43 20.55
CA ALA A 473 21.65 7.83 21.93
C ALA A 473 21.39 6.68 22.92
N LYS A 474 20.31 5.90 22.72
CA LYS A 474 20.02 4.72 23.55
C LYS A 474 21.05 3.62 23.38
N ALA A 475 21.49 3.37 22.14
CA ALA A 475 22.56 2.41 21.86
C ALA A 475 23.86 2.80 22.57
N ASN A 476 24.23 4.08 22.51
CA ASN A 476 25.40 4.60 23.21
C ASN A 476 25.29 4.46 24.74
N GLU A 477 24.11 4.70 25.33
CA GLU A 477 23.86 4.48 26.76
C GLU A 477 24.01 3.00 27.14
N ALA A 478 23.51 2.08 26.30
CA ALA A 478 23.65 0.63 26.52
C ALA A 478 25.11 0.17 26.40
N ILE A 479 25.84 0.66 25.39
CA ILE A 479 27.28 0.40 25.20
C ILE A 479 28.08 0.94 26.39
N ASP A 480 27.77 2.15 26.88
CA ASP A 480 28.45 2.73 28.04
C ASP A 480 28.20 1.92 29.32
N ALA A 481 26.99 1.35 29.47
CA ALA A 481 26.61 0.52 30.60
C ALA A 481 27.23 -0.89 30.59
N ALA A 482 27.69 -1.39 29.43
CA ALA A 482 28.31 -2.70 29.30
C ALA A 482 29.56 -2.81 30.20
N THR A 483 29.76 -3.97 30.81
CA THR A 483 30.89 -4.21 31.74
C THR A 483 31.92 -5.20 31.23
N LYS A 484 31.66 -5.78 30.05
CA LYS A 484 32.45 -6.83 29.40
C LYS A 484 32.20 -6.82 27.89
N ALA A 485 33.11 -7.41 27.13
CA ALA A 485 33.13 -7.33 25.67
C ALA A 485 31.84 -7.89 25.01
N ASP A 486 31.32 -9.03 25.50
CA ASP A 486 30.11 -9.65 24.94
C ASP A 486 28.84 -8.80 25.15
N GLU A 487 28.81 -7.99 26.21
CA GLU A 487 27.74 -7.00 26.43
C GLU A 487 27.86 -5.81 25.47
N VAL A 488 29.08 -5.39 25.12
CA VAL A 488 29.32 -4.33 24.12
C VAL A 488 28.81 -4.77 22.76
N ASP A 489 29.19 -5.97 22.31
CA ASP A 489 28.73 -6.52 21.02
C ASP A 489 27.21 -6.66 20.96
N ALA A 490 26.59 -7.19 22.03
CA ALA A 490 25.14 -7.32 22.12
C ALA A 490 24.42 -5.96 22.08
N ALA A 491 24.97 -4.94 22.75
CA ALA A 491 24.43 -3.58 22.75
C ALA A 491 24.58 -2.90 21.37
N THR A 492 25.70 -3.14 20.70
CA THR A 492 25.99 -2.64 19.34
C THR A 492 24.97 -3.17 18.35
N LEU A 493 24.81 -4.49 18.27
CA LEU A 493 23.83 -5.12 17.37
C LEU A 493 22.38 -4.71 17.70
N ALA A 494 22.04 -4.53 18.97
CA ALA A 494 20.72 -4.03 19.36
C ALA A 494 20.49 -2.58 18.88
N GLY A 495 21.53 -1.74 18.91
CA GLY A 495 21.52 -0.39 18.37
C GLY A 495 21.31 -0.36 16.85
N GLU A 496 22.05 -1.19 16.11
CA GLU A 496 21.91 -1.32 14.65
C GLU A 496 20.49 -1.75 14.26
N LYS A 497 19.94 -2.76 14.95
CA LYS A 497 18.55 -3.19 14.75
C LYS A 497 17.55 -2.06 14.99
N ALA A 498 17.76 -1.23 16.02
CA ALA A 498 16.87 -0.12 16.32
C ALA A 498 16.93 0.98 15.23
N VAL A 499 18.14 1.26 14.71
CA VAL A 499 18.34 2.21 13.61
C VAL A 499 17.66 1.70 12.33
N ALA A 500 17.89 0.44 11.95
CA ALA A 500 17.26 -0.20 10.79
C ALA A 500 15.73 -0.15 10.83
N LYS A 501 15.12 -0.29 12.01
CA LYS A 501 13.66 -0.19 12.19
C LYS A 501 13.13 1.21 11.93
N GLU A 502 13.89 2.26 12.27
CA GLU A 502 13.47 3.64 11.98
C GLU A 502 13.65 3.99 10.49
N GLU A 503 14.63 3.40 9.79
CA GLU A 503 14.75 3.49 8.33
C GLU A 503 13.56 2.85 7.62
N LEU A 504 13.26 1.59 7.92
CA LEU A 504 12.11 0.88 7.36
C LEU A 504 10.78 1.60 7.62
N LYS A 505 10.63 2.19 8.80
CA LYS A 505 9.45 2.96 9.17
C LYS A 505 9.32 4.23 8.32
N ALA A 506 10.42 4.89 7.97
CA ALA A 506 10.36 6.04 7.07
C ALA A 506 9.92 5.64 5.66
N ALA A 507 10.45 4.53 5.13
CA ALA A 507 9.99 3.96 3.85
C ALA A 507 8.49 3.58 3.89
N ALA A 508 8.01 3.05 5.02
CA ALA A 508 6.60 2.74 5.19
C ALA A 508 5.70 3.98 5.24
N GLU A 509 6.11 5.03 5.96
CA GLU A 509 5.36 6.30 6.00
C GLU A 509 5.35 7.00 4.64
N ASP A 510 6.41 6.85 3.86
CA ASP A 510 6.45 7.27 2.47
C ASP A 510 5.39 6.54 1.62
N ALA A 511 5.43 5.22 1.55
CA ALA A 511 4.45 4.42 0.80
C ALA A 511 3.00 4.75 1.21
N LYS A 512 2.75 4.93 2.52
CA LYS A 512 1.41 5.33 3.03
C LYS A 512 0.98 6.69 2.51
N LYS A 513 1.90 7.63 2.32
CA LYS A 513 1.64 8.98 1.80
C LYS A 513 1.31 8.95 0.32
N ALA A 514 2.03 8.16 -0.47
CA ALA A 514 1.66 7.91 -1.88
C ALA A 514 0.25 7.31 -1.97
N ILE A 515 -0.06 6.30 -1.15
CA ILE A 515 -1.42 5.71 -1.06
C ILE A 515 -2.47 6.76 -0.63
N ASP A 516 -2.15 7.68 0.28
CA ASP A 516 -3.06 8.74 0.69
C ASP A 516 -3.33 9.77 -0.41
N ALA A 517 -2.33 10.07 -1.25
CA ALA A 517 -2.41 11.05 -2.32
C ALA A 517 -3.28 10.58 -3.50
N ASN A 518 -3.43 9.28 -3.67
CA ASN A 518 -4.22 8.69 -4.73
C ASN A 518 -5.73 8.99 -4.56
N ASP A 519 -6.36 9.75 -5.45
CA ASP A 519 -7.76 10.18 -5.31
C ASP A 519 -8.81 9.20 -5.87
N ASN A 520 -8.39 8.16 -6.58
CA ASN A 520 -9.24 7.16 -7.22
C ASN A 520 -9.54 5.95 -6.27
N LEU A 521 -8.76 5.77 -5.20
CA LEU A 521 -9.04 4.80 -4.12
C LEU A 521 -10.03 5.33 -3.07
N THR A 522 -10.97 4.50 -2.60
CA THR A 522 -11.86 4.86 -1.50
C THR A 522 -11.11 4.86 -0.15
N PRO A 523 -11.65 5.52 0.89
CA PRO A 523 -11.06 5.46 2.22
C PRO A 523 -10.84 4.04 2.76
N GLU A 524 -11.76 3.11 2.46
CA GLU A 524 -11.64 1.71 2.87
C GLU A 524 -10.49 0.98 2.17
N GLU A 525 -10.25 1.28 0.90
CA GLU A 525 -9.19 0.65 0.11
C GLU A 525 -7.83 1.26 0.43
N LYS A 526 -7.77 2.58 0.64
CA LYS A 526 -6.60 3.24 1.21
C LYS A 526 -6.23 2.63 2.56
N ALA A 527 -7.21 2.39 3.43
CA ALA A 527 -6.97 1.73 4.71
C ALA A 527 -6.44 0.31 4.53
N ALA A 528 -7.04 -0.49 3.64
CA ALA A 528 -6.59 -1.85 3.36
C ALA A 528 -5.16 -1.91 2.80
N ALA A 529 -4.78 -0.97 1.93
CA ALA A 529 -3.42 -0.87 1.40
C ALA A 529 -2.41 -0.48 2.49
N LYS A 530 -2.75 0.49 3.36
CA LYS A 530 -1.88 0.84 4.52
C LYS A 530 -1.74 -0.30 5.52
N ASP A 531 -2.81 -1.05 5.78
CA ASP A 531 -2.77 -2.25 6.64
C ASP A 531 -1.84 -3.32 6.05
N ALA A 532 -1.78 -3.45 4.71
CA ALA A 532 -0.85 -4.35 4.03
C ALA A 532 0.61 -3.90 4.18
N VAL A 533 0.88 -2.59 4.04
CA VAL A 533 2.20 -2.00 4.32
C VAL A 533 2.62 -2.29 5.76
N ASP A 534 1.74 -2.05 6.75
CA ASP A 534 2.03 -2.31 8.16
C ASP A 534 2.29 -3.80 8.44
N ALA A 535 1.61 -4.70 7.74
CA ALA A 535 1.84 -6.14 7.84
C ALA A 535 3.22 -6.56 7.30
N GLU A 536 3.70 -5.96 6.21
CA GLU A 536 5.06 -6.20 5.70
C GLU A 536 6.13 -5.60 6.62
N VAL A 537 5.90 -4.41 7.17
CA VAL A 537 6.78 -3.81 8.20
C VAL A 537 6.90 -4.73 9.41
N ALA A 538 5.80 -5.32 9.87
CA ALA A 538 5.83 -6.26 11.00
C ALA A 538 6.70 -7.49 10.70
N LYS A 539 6.59 -8.08 9.50
CA LYS A 539 7.42 -9.23 9.09
C LYS A 539 8.90 -8.85 8.98
N ALA A 540 9.20 -7.69 8.41
CA ALA A 540 10.57 -7.21 8.30
C ALA A 540 11.18 -6.91 9.68
N ASN A 541 10.40 -6.34 10.61
CA ASN A 541 10.82 -6.16 11.99
C ASN A 541 11.14 -7.48 12.70
N GLU A 542 10.35 -8.53 12.47
CA GLU A 542 10.65 -9.88 12.99
C GLU A 542 11.96 -10.44 12.41
N ALA A 543 12.22 -10.22 11.12
CA ALA A 543 13.47 -10.62 10.47
C ALA A 543 14.69 -9.85 11.01
N ILE A 544 14.55 -8.52 11.20
CA ILE A 544 15.57 -7.66 11.83
C ILE A 544 15.85 -8.13 13.26
N ASP A 545 14.82 -8.43 14.05
CA ASP A 545 15.00 -8.93 15.41
C ASP A 545 15.72 -10.29 15.45
N ALA A 546 15.45 -11.17 14.48
CA ALA A 546 16.09 -12.48 14.35
C ALA A 546 17.53 -12.42 13.83
N ALA A 547 17.96 -11.31 13.21
CA ALA A 547 19.30 -11.13 12.69
C ALA A 547 20.36 -11.24 13.81
N LYS A 548 21.53 -11.78 13.49
CA LYS A 548 22.62 -12.02 14.46
C LYS A 548 23.90 -11.25 14.14
N THR A 549 23.92 -10.53 13.03
CA THR A 549 25.07 -9.79 12.52
C THR A 549 24.56 -8.54 11.82
N ALA A 550 25.38 -7.50 11.74
CA ALA A 550 25.08 -6.26 11.01
C ALA A 550 24.65 -6.53 9.57
N ASP A 551 25.41 -7.34 8.83
CA ASP A 551 25.09 -7.74 7.45
C ASP A 551 23.68 -8.35 7.30
N ALA A 552 23.21 -9.09 8.31
CA ALA A 552 21.90 -9.73 8.30
C ALA A 552 20.78 -8.74 8.67
N VAL A 553 21.10 -7.71 9.46
CA VAL A 553 20.20 -6.58 9.73
C VAL A 553 19.99 -5.80 8.44
N ASP A 554 21.05 -5.34 7.78
CA ASP A 554 20.98 -4.58 6.52
C ASP A 554 20.21 -5.34 5.44
N ALA A 555 20.49 -6.64 5.28
CA ALA A 555 19.77 -7.50 4.34
C ALA A 555 18.27 -7.63 4.67
N ALA A 556 17.91 -7.72 5.95
CA ALA A 556 16.52 -7.80 6.38
C ALA A 556 15.78 -6.47 6.18
N THR A 557 16.44 -5.33 6.44
CA THR A 557 15.91 -3.99 6.17
C THR A 557 15.58 -3.82 4.70
N LEU A 558 16.53 -4.10 3.81
CA LEU A 558 16.34 -3.97 2.36
C LEU A 558 15.24 -4.89 1.82
N VAL A 559 15.10 -6.10 2.38
CA VAL A 559 13.98 -7.00 2.04
C VAL A 559 12.64 -6.40 2.47
N GLY A 560 12.59 -5.76 3.64
CA GLY A 560 11.42 -5.04 4.13
C GLY A 560 11.04 -3.86 3.25
N GLU A 561 12.00 -3.02 2.89
CA GLU A 561 11.79 -1.87 1.98
C GLU A 561 11.24 -2.32 0.63
N LYS A 562 11.81 -3.38 0.05
CA LYS A 562 11.28 -4.00 -1.18
C LYS A 562 9.84 -4.46 -1.03
N ALA A 563 9.47 -5.01 0.13
CA ALA A 563 8.10 -5.47 0.37
C ALA A 563 7.12 -4.30 0.49
N VAL A 564 7.52 -3.22 1.18
CA VAL A 564 6.76 -1.98 1.30
C VAL A 564 6.52 -1.34 -0.08
N ALA A 565 7.59 -1.17 -0.87
CA ALA A 565 7.54 -0.63 -2.23
C ALA A 565 6.58 -1.41 -3.16
N LYS A 566 6.49 -2.73 -3.01
CA LYS A 566 5.57 -3.56 -3.79
C LYS A 566 4.10 -3.32 -3.43
N GLU A 567 3.79 -3.01 -2.17
CA GLU A 567 2.42 -2.68 -1.77
C GLU A 567 2.02 -1.27 -2.23
N GLU A 568 2.95 -0.32 -2.27
CA GLU A 568 2.75 1.00 -2.91
C GLU A 568 2.42 0.87 -4.40
N LEU A 569 3.28 0.18 -5.16
CA LEU A 569 3.06 -0.08 -6.59
C LEU A 569 1.72 -0.79 -6.86
N LYS A 570 1.35 -1.72 -5.97
CA LYS A 570 0.07 -2.44 -6.07
C LYS A 570 -1.13 -1.52 -5.85
N ALA A 571 -1.03 -0.53 -4.96
CA ALA A 571 -2.07 0.48 -4.80
C ALA A 571 -2.22 1.34 -6.07
N ALA A 572 -1.11 1.77 -6.67
CA ALA A 572 -1.12 2.48 -7.96
C ALA A 572 -1.72 1.62 -9.09
N ALA A 573 -1.45 0.30 -9.11
CA ALA A 573 -2.03 -0.60 -10.10
C ALA A 573 -3.54 -0.81 -9.92
N GLU A 574 -4.02 -0.95 -8.68
CA GLU A 574 -5.45 -1.03 -8.40
C GLU A 574 -6.17 0.27 -8.74
N ASP A 575 -5.46 1.40 -8.71
CA ASP A 575 -5.95 2.68 -9.19
C ASP A 575 -6.29 2.68 -10.68
N ALA A 576 -5.26 2.40 -11.50
CA ALA A 576 -5.38 2.35 -12.94
C ALA A 576 -6.47 1.36 -13.37
N LYS A 577 -6.56 0.20 -12.70
CA LYS A 577 -7.58 -0.80 -13.00
C LYS A 577 -9.01 -0.29 -12.77
N LYS A 578 -9.22 0.60 -11.80
CA LYS A 578 -10.54 1.19 -11.55
C LYS A 578 -10.91 2.25 -12.55
N ALA A 579 -9.97 3.11 -12.93
CA ALA A 579 -10.18 4.06 -14.01
C ALA A 579 -10.57 3.31 -15.30
N ILE A 580 -9.84 2.24 -15.64
CA ILE A 580 -10.16 1.35 -16.76
C ILE A 580 -11.55 0.72 -16.62
N ASP A 581 -11.96 0.31 -15.41
CA ASP A 581 -13.29 -0.26 -15.17
C ASP A 581 -14.42 0.74 -15.33
N ALA A 582 -14.20 1.99 -14.93
CA ALA A 582 -15.18 3.08 -15.01
C ALA A 582 -15.50 3.49 -16.46
N ASN A 583 -14.62 3.15 -17.40
CA ASN A 583 -14.77 3.55 -18.79
C ASN A 583 -15.92 2.80 -19.51
N ASP A 584 -17.03 3.47 -19.85
CA ASP A 584 -18.23 2.80 -20.42
C ASP A 584 -18.15 2.46 -21.92
N ASN A 585 -17.17 3.03 -22.65
CA ASN A 585 -17.04 2.92 -24.10
C ASN A 585 -16.08 1.77 -24.50
N LEU A 586 -15.28 1.25 -23.56
CA LEU A 586 -14.53 0.00 -23.71
C LEU A 586 -15.39 -1.25 -23.48
N THR A 587 -15.19 -2.31 -24.27
CA THR A 587 -15.82 -3.60 -23.99
C THR A 587 -15.11 -4.32 -22.84
N ASP A 588 -15.79 -5.28 -22.19
CA ASP A 588 -15.19 -6.13 -21.15
C ASP A 588 -13.87 -6.78 -21.59
N ALA A 589 -13.76 -7.17 -22.87
CA ALA A 589 -12.55 -7.80 -23.41
C ALA A 589 -11.38 -6.81 -23.51
N GLU A 590 -11.66 -5.55 -23.80
CA GLU A 590 -10.63 -4.50 -23.92
C GLU A 590 -10.25 -3.94 -22.56
N LYS A 591 -11.21 -3.79 -21.64
CA LYS A 591 -10.93 -3.52 -20.22
C LYS A 591 -10.00 -4.58 -19.66
N GLN A 592 -10.31 -5.86 -19.90
CA GLN A 592 -9.45 -6.95 -19.45
C GLN A 592 -8.07 -6.89 -20.09
N ALA A 593 -7.96 -6.59 -21.39
CA ALA A 593 -6.68 -6.46 -22.06
C ALA A 593 -5.82 -5.32 -21.49
N ALA A 594 -6.43 -4.18 -21.15
CA ALA A 594 -5.75 -3.05 -20.52
C ALA A 594 -5.28 -3.40 -19.09
N LYS A 595 -6.13 -4.07 -18.29
CA LYS A 595 -5.76 -4.56 -16.96
C LYS A 595 -4.64 -5.60 -17.00
N ASP A 596 -4.65 -6.50 -17.98
CA ASP A 596 -3.58 -7.48 -18.19
C ASP A 596 -2.26 -6.78 -18.53
N ALA A 597 -2.32 -5.65 -19.25
CA ALA A 597 -1.14 -4.83 -19.54
C ALA A 597 -0.60 -4.13 -18.28
N VAL A 598 -1.48 -3.57 -17.43
CA VAL A 598 -1.12 -3.05 -16.10
C VAL A 598 -0.43 -4.12 -15.27
N ASP A 599 -1.01 -5.32 -15.16
CA ASP A 599 -0.42 -6.45 -14.41
C ASP A 599 0.95 -6.87 -14.96
N ALA A 600 1.15 -6.79 -16.29
CA ALA A 600 2.44 -7.08 -16.91
C ALA A 600 3.50 -6.03 -16.57
N GLU A 601 3.16 -4.75 -16.48
CA GLU A 601 4.08 -3.70 -16.03
C GLU A 601 4.40 -3.81 -14.55
N VAL A 602 3.41 -4.12 -13.70
CA VAL A 602 3.62 -4.42 -12.27
C VAL A 602 4.60 -5.58 -12.10
N ALA A 603 4.47 -6.64 -12.90
CA ALA A 603 5.40 -7.78 -12.85
C ALA A 603 6.84 -7.36 -13.19
N LYS A 604 7.04 -6.51 -14.21
CA LYS A 604 8.38 -6.00 -14.56
C LYS A 604 8.96 -5.10 -13.48
N ALA A 605 8.14 -4.22 -12.90
CA ALA A 605 8.56 -3.34 -11.81
C ALA A 605 8.91 -4.14 -10.55
N ASN A 606 8.12 -5.14 -10.19
CA ASN A 606 8.44 -6.08 -9.10
C ASN A 606 9.79 -6.78 -9.32
N GLU A 607 10.10 -7.21 -10.54
CA GLU A 607 11.42 -7.76 -10.86
C GLU A 607 12.56 -6.75 -10.73
N ALA A 608 12.31 -5.47 -11.03
CA ALA A 608 13.29 -4.41 -10.87
C ALA A 608 13.53 -4.11 -9.38
N ILE A 609 12.46 -4.01 -8.57
CA ILE A 609 12.51 -3.86 -7.11
C ILE A 609 13.28 -5.04 -6.48
N ASP A 610 13.01 -6.28 -6.90
CA ASP A 610 13.72 -7.45 -6.38
C ASP A 610 15.24 -7.41 -6.66
N LYS A 611 15.64 -6.87 -7.83
CA LYS A 611 17.04 -6.73 -8.25
C LYS A 611 17.74 -5.52 -7.63
N ALA A 612 17.01 -4.57 -7.04
CA ALA A 612 17.60 -3.41 -6.39
C ALA A 612 18.53 -3.83 -5.24
N ALA A 613 19.67 -3.16 -5.11
CA ALA A 613 20.70 -3.51 -4.12
C ALA A 613 20.79 -2.49 -2.97
N THR A 614 20.05 -1.38 -3.06
CA THR A 614 20.07 -0.26 -2.12
C THR A 614 18.66 0.32 -2.01
N ALA A 615 18.37 1.04 -0.92
CA ALA A 615 17.09 1.73 -0.72
C ALA A 615 16.78 2.69 -1.89
N ASP A 616 17.73 3.57 -2.25
CA ASP A 616 17.59 4.48 -3.40
C ASP A 616 17.22 3.77 -4.73
N ALA A 617 17.71 2.54 -4.93
CA ALA A 617 17.43 1.77 -6.13
C ALA A 617 16.05 1.08 -6.07
N VAL A 618 15.54 0.81 -4.87
CA VAL A 618 14.16 0.37 -4.65
C VAL A 618 13.21 1.51 -5.02
N ASP A 619 13.39 2.69 -4.43
CA ASP A 619 12.54 3.87 -4.69
C ASP A 619 12.51 4.24 -6.18
N ALA A 620 13.68 4.27 -6.82
CA ALA A 620 13.78 4.53 -8.25
C ALA A 620 13.04 3.46 -9.10
N ALA A 621 13.09 2.19 -8.69
CA ALA A 621 12.38 1.11 -9.39
C ALA A 621 10.86 1.19 -9.18
N THR A 622 10.40 1.57 -7.99
CA THR A 622 8.98 1.80 -7.67
C THR A 622 8.40 2.90 -8.55
N LEU A 623 9.05 4.08 -8.59
CA LEU A 623 8.60 5.21 -9.39
C LEU A 623 8.58 4.89 -10.90
N VAL A 624 9.56 4.13 -11.41
CA VAL A 624 9.53 3.65 -12.80
C VAL A 624 8.33 2.73 -13.06
N GLY A 625 7.98 1.89 -12.09
CA GLY A 625 6.79 1.04 -12.14
C GLY A 625 5.49 1.84 -12.17
N GLU A 626 5.35 2.83 -11.28
CA GLU A 626 4.18 3.72 -11.22
C GLU A 626 3.97 4.47 -12.53
N LYS A 627 5.05 5.04 -13.10
CA LYS A 627 5.02 5.67 -14.42
C LYS A 627 4.54 4.72 -15.51
N ALA A 628 4.96 3.45 -15.47
CA ALA A 628 4.54 2.45 -16.46
C ALA A 628 3.06 2.09 -16.32
N VAL A 629 2.57 1.95 -15.10
CA VAL A 629 1.15 1.71 -14.80
C VAL A 629 0.28 2.89 -15.28
N ALA A 630 0.65 4.11 -14.92
CA ALA A 630 -0.02 5.34 -15.33
C ALA A 630 -0.12 5.50 -16.87
N LYS A 631 0.91 5.09 -17.60
CA LYS A 631 0.88 5.11 -19.08
C LYS A 631 -0.12 4.13 -19.66
N GLU A 632 -0.32 2.96 -19.05
CA GLU A 632 -1.32 1.99 -19.52
C GLU A 632 -2.75 2.45 -19.21
N GLU A 633 -2.97 3.18 -18.11
CA GLU A 633 -4.23 3.87 -17.81
C GLU A 633 -4.56 4.93 -18.87
N LEU A 634 -3.62 5.86 -19.11
CA LEU A 634 -3.77 6.91 -20.11
C LEU A 634 -4.03 6.35 -21.52
N LYS A 635 -3.37 5.25 -21.86
CA LYS A 635 -3.56 4.55 -23.13
C LYS A 635 -4.96 3.95 -23.24
N ALA A 636 -5.53 3.43 -22.16
CA ALA A 636 -6.91 2.97 -22.15
C ALA A 636 -7.89 4.12 -22.40
N ALA A 637 -7.69 5.28 -21.75
CA ALA A 637 -8.47 6.50 -22.00
C ALA A 637 -8.34 7.00 -23.44
N ALA A 638 -7.14 6.96 -24.03
CA ALA A 638 -6.91 7.34 -25.42
C ALA A 638 -7.58 6.38 -26.42
N GLU A 639 -7.52 5.07 -26.18
CA GLU A 639 -8.23 4.08 -27.01
C GLU A 639 -9.75 4.23 -26.91
N ASP A 640 -10.22 4.68 -25.76
CA ASP A 640 -11.62 4.95 -25.56
C ASP A 640 -12.15 6.13 -26.39
N ALA A 641 -11.48 7.27 -26.28
CA ALA A 641 -11.76 8.45 -27.08
C ALA A 641 -11.74 8.13 -28.59
N LYS A 642 -10.79 7.30 -29.05
CA LYS A 642 -10.72 6.88 -30.45
C LYS A 642 -11.94 6.09 -30.89
N LYS A 643 -12.57 5.30 -30.02
CA LYS A 643 -13.79 4.56 -30.35
C LYS A 643 -15.01 5.44 -30.40
N ALA A 644 -15.16 6.36 -29.44
CA ALA A 644 -16.20 7.37 -29.50
C ALA A 644 -16.11 8.18 -30.81
N ILE A 645 -14.88 8.56 -31.21
CA ILE A 645 -14.61 9.19 -32.51
C ILE A 645 -15.03 8.31 -33.70
N ASP A 646 -14.78 6.99 -33.63
CA ASP A 646 -15.21 6.07 -34.69
C ASP A 646 -16.72 5.95 -34.82
N ALA A 647 -17.47 6.14 -33.73
CA ALA A 647 -18.93 6.08 -33.69
C ALA A 647 -19.61 7.32 -34.30
N ASN A 648 -18.88 8.41 -34.54
CA ASN A 648 -19.41 9.65 -35.13
C ASN A 648 -19.76 9.48 -36.62
N ASP A 649 -21.04 9.36 -36.97
CA ASP A 649 -21.49 8.96 -38.31
C ASP A 649 -21.37 10.04 -39.39
N ASN A 650 -21.34 11.32 -39.01
CA ASN A 650 -21.31 12.47 -39.92
C ASN A 650 -19.88 12.94 -40.25
N LEU A 651 -18.89 12.51 -39.48
CA LEU A 651 -17.47 12.73 -39.78
C LEU A 651 -16.97 11.84 -40.93
N THR A 652 -16.12 12.41 -41.79
CA THR A 652 -15.43 11.67 -42.85
C THR A 652 -14.28 10.83 -42.28
N PRO A 653 -13.81 9.79 -43.01
CA PRO A 653 -12.63 9.02 -42.61
C PRO A 653 -11.39 9.90 -42.35
N GLU A 654 -11.17 10.93 -43.17
CA GLU A 654 -10.05 11.86 -43.02
C GLU A 654 -10.15 12.69 -41.73
N GLU A 655 -11.35 13.10 -41.35
CA GLU A 655 -11.58 13.87 -40.12
C GLU A 655 -11.50 12.99 -38.87
N LYS A 656 -12.04 11.77 -38.92
CA LYS A 656 -11.84 10.77 -37.86
C LYS A 656 -10.35 10.52 -37.65
N ALA A 657 -9.59 10.33 -38.74
CA ALA A 657 -8.15 10.15 -38.65
C ALA A 657 -7.44 11.37 -38.05
N ALA A 658 -7.86 12.59 -38.39
CA ALA A 658 -7.30 13.81 -37.80
C ALA A 658 -7.61 13.94 -36.31
N ALA A 659 -8.84 13.63 -35.88
CA ALA A 659 -9.26 13.66 -34.48
C ALA A 659 -8.51 12.61 -33.64
N LYS A 660 -8.41 11.37 -34.14
CA LYS A 660 -7.62 10.32 -33.47
C LYS A 660 -6.14 10.68 -33.35
N LYS A 661 -5.58 11.34 -34.38
CA LYS A 661 -4.21 11.85 -34.30
C LYS A 661 -4.08 12.94 -33.22
N ALA A 662 -5.07 13.80 -33.04
CA ALA A 662 -5.05 14.79 -31.97
C ALA A 662 -5.09 14.13 -30.59
N VAL A 663 -5.87 13.06 -30.42
CA VAL A 663 -5.85 12.21 -29.21
C VAL A 663 -4.46 11.59 -28.99
N ASP A 664 -3.86 10.99 -30.02
CA ASP A 664 -2.50 10.43 -29.93
C ASP A 664 -1.45 11.49 -29.57
N ASP A 665 -1.53 12.68 -30.16
CA ASP A 665 -0.61 13.78 -29.90
C ASP A 665 -0.72 14.28 -28.45
N GLU A 666 -1.92 14.25 -27.86
CA GLU A 666 -2.14 14.68 -26.48
C GLU A 666 -1.75 13.60 -25.46
N ALA A 667 -2.06 12.33 -25.76
CA ALA A 667 -1.56 11.19 -24.98
C ALA A 667 -0.02 11.19 -24.95
N ALA A 668 0.65 11.45 -26.08
CA ALA A 668 2.11 11.54 -26.13
C ALA A 668 2.68 12.68 -25.24
N LYS A 669 2.02 13.84 -25.17
CA LYS A 669 2.45 14.93 -24.26
C LYS A 669 2.29 14.55 -22.80
N ALA A 670 1.22 13.85 -22.47
CA ALA A 670 0.98 13.36 -21.12
C ALA A 670 2.01 12.27 -20.74
N GLU A 671 2.37 11.37 -21.66
CA GLU A 671 3.46 10.41 -21.45
C GLU A 671 4.80 11.13 -21.15
N GLU A 672 5.13 12.20 -21.87
CA GLU A 672 6.32 13.02 -21.60
C GLU A 672 6.27 13.67 -20.20
N ALA A 673 5.09 14.13 -19.76
CA ALA A 673 4.89 14.68 -18.42
C ALA A 673 5.04 13.61 -17.32
N ILE A 674 4.48 12.42 -17.54
CA ILE A 674 4.63 11.26 -16.64
C ILE A 674 6.11 10.86 -16.54
N ASP A 675 6.84 10.83 -17.66
CA ASP A 675 8.28 10.52 -17.65
C ASP A 675 9.10 11.55 -16.86
N ALA A 676 8.69 12.83 -16.92
CA ALA A 676 9.36 13.92 -16.21
C ALA A 676 9.05 13.97 -14.70
N ALA A 677 7.98 13.32 -14.25
CA ALA A 677 7.61 13.26 -12.83
C ALA A 677 8.74 12.67 -11.98
N THR A 678 8.94 13.19 -10.78
CA THR A 678 10.02 12.75 -9.87
C THR A 678 9.51 12.02 -8.63
N LYS A 679 8.18 11.93 -8.48
CA LYS A 679 7.48 11.36 -7.33
C LYS A 679 6.06 10.93 -7.71
N ALA A 680 5.45 10.07 -6.90
CA ALA A 680 4.15 9.44 -7.18
C ALA A 680 3.02 10.47 -7.42
N ASP A 681 2.92 11.50 -6.58
CA ASP A 681 1.87 12.53 -6.72
C ASP A 681 2.01 13.38 -8.01
N GLU A 682 3.23 13.51 -8.53
CA GLU A 682 3.45 14.14 -9.84
C GLU A 682 3.05 13.22 -11.00
N VAL A 683 3.20 11.90 -10.85
CA VAL A 683 2.73 10.91 -11.84
C VAL A 683 1.20 10.95 -11.92
N ASP A 684 0.51 10.90 -10.78
CA ASP A 684 -0.96 10.95 -10.73
C ASP A 684 -1.50 12.25 -11.36
N ALA A 685 -0.91 13.39 -10.98
CA ALA A 685 -1.30 14.69 -11.52
C ALA A 685 -1.07 14.79 -13.05
N ALA A 686 0.02 14.23 -13.57
CA ALA A 686 0.31 14.21 -15.00
C ALA A 686 -0.67 13.31 -15.77
N THR A 687 -1.02 12.15 -15.19
CA THR A 687 -1.97 11.20 -15.76
C THR A 687 -3.35 11.82 -15.91
N LEU A 688 -3.90 12.37 -14.81
CA LEU A 688 -5.19 13.04 -14.82
C LEU A 688 -5.23 14.24 -15.78
N ALA A 689 -4.15 15.01 -15.86
CA ALA A 689 -4.05 16.13 -16.81
C ALA A 689 -4.11 15.63 -18.26
N GLY A 690 -3.48 14.49 -18.56
CA GLY A 690 -3.53 13.82 -19.84
C GLY A 690 -4.92 13.31 -20.21
N GLU A 691 -5.59 12.63 -19.29
CA GLU A 691 -6.96 12.13 -19.48
C GLU A 691 -7.93 13.27 -19.78
N LYS A 692 -7.87 14.36 -19.02
CA LYS A 692 -8.66 15.57 -19.29
C LYS A 692 -8.43 16.10 -20.70
N ALA A 693 -7.20 16.07 -21.18
CA ALA A 693 -6.85 16.61 -22.48
C ALA A 693 -7.29 15.69 -23.63
N VAL A 694 -7.21 14.37 -23.44
CA VAL A 694 -7.78 13.35 -24.33
C VAL A 694 -9.30 13.49 -24.44
N ALA A 695 -9.99 13.58 -23.30
CA ALA A 695 -11.44 13.77 -23.20
C ALA A 695 -11.94 15.03 -23.96
N LYS A 696 -11.17 16.12 -23.93
CA LYS A 696 -11.51 17.34 -24.67
C LYS A 696 -11.43 17.15 -26.19
N GLU A 697 -10.51 16.34 -26.69
CA GLU A 697 -10.42 16.05 -28.13
C GLU A 697 -11.54 15.09 -28.60
N GLU A 698 -11.98 14.16 -27.74
CA GLU A 698 -13.20 13.36 -27.97
C GLU A 698 -14.45 14.25 -28.08
N LEU A 699 -14.70 15.09 -27.07
CA LEU A 699 -15.84 16.00 -27.05
C LEU A 699 -15.85 16.95 -28.26
N LYS A 700 -14.67 17.43 -28.66
CA LYS A 700 -14.51 18.27 -29.85
C LYS A 700 -14.89 17.52 -31.13
N ALA A 701 -14.56 16.24 -31.26
CA ALA A 701 -14.99 15.43 -32.39
C ALA A 701 -16.52 15.22 -32.41
N ALA A 702 -17.13 14.93 -31.26
CA ALA A 702 -18.59 14.83 -31.13
C ALA A 702 -19.30 16.14 -31.51
N ALA A 703 -18.73 17.29 -31.12
CA ALA A 703 -19.24 18.60 -31.50
C ALA A 703 -19.14 18.87 -33.01
N GLU A 704 -18.02 18.52 -33.65
CA GLU A 704 -17.88 18.65 -35.10
C GLU A 704 -18.84 17.72 -35.86
N ASP A 705 -19.09 16.51 -35.35
CA ASP A 705 -20.10 15.60 -35.90
C ASP A 705 -21.51 16.22 -35.87
N ALA A 706 -21.93 16.72 -34.70
CA ALA A 706 -23.22 17.40 -34.54
C ALA A 706 -23.35 18.65 -35.43
N LYS A 707 -22.29 19.46 -35.54
CA LYS A 707 -22.27 20.64 -36.43
C LYS A 707 -22.44 20.23 -37.89
N LYS A 708 -21.86 19.11 -38.32
CA LYS A 708 -22.03 18.58 -39.68
C LYS A 708 -23.45 18.08 -39.93
N ALA A 709 -24.05 17.39 -38.98
CA ALA A 709 -25.45 16.99 -39.06
C ALA A 709 -26.37 18.22 -39.22
N ILE A 710 -26.12 19.29 -38.44
CA ILE A 710 -26.83 20.57 -38.54
C ILE A 710 -26.61 21.21 -39.93
N ASP A 711 -25.38 21.21 -40.45
CA ASP A 711 -25.07 21.76 -41.77
C ASP A 711 -25.75 21.01 -42.91
N ALA A 712 -25.82 19.69 -42.81
CA ALA A 712 -26.47 18.82 -43.79
C ALA A 712 -28.01 18.96 -43.80
N ASN A 713 -28.60 19.62 -42.79
CA ASN A 713 -30.04 19.82 -42.73
C ASN A 713 -30.50 20.94 -43.70
N ASP A 714 -31.07 20.57 -44.84
CA ASP A 714 -31.54 21.52 -45.87
C ASP A 714 -32.79 22.34 -45.49
N ASN A 715 -33.48 21.98 -44.41
CA ASN A 715 -34.72 22.63 -43.98
C ASN A 715 -34.50 23.74 -42.93
N LEU A 716 -33.26 23.90 -42.45
CA LEU A 716 -32.83 25.00 -41.60
C LEU A 716 -32.25 26.14 -42.45
N THR A 717 -32.53 27.39 -42.07
CA THR A 717 -31.88 28.55 -42.66
C THR A 717 -30.47 28.74 -42.10
N ASP A 718 -29.62 29.48 -42.81
CA ASP A 718 -28.24 29.77 -42.36
C ASP A 718 -28.21 30.39 -40.94
N ALA A 719 -29.16 31.26 -40.61
CA ALA A 719 -29.24 31.88 -39.29
C ALA A 719 -29.60 30.88 -38.17
N GLU A 720 -30.44 29.90 -38.48
CA GLU A 720 -30.84 28.86 -37.52
C GLU A 720 -29.75 27.79 -37.38
N LYS A 721 -29.09 27.42 -38.49
CA LYS A 721 -27.89 26.58 -38.45
C LYS A 721 -26.84 27.23 -37.56
N GLN A 722 -26.57 28.52 -37.73
CA GLN A 722 -25.63 29.23 -36.87
C GLN A 722 -26.05 29.22 -35.41
N ALA A 723 -27.32 29.51 -35.10
CA ALA A 723 -27.81 29.48 -33.72
C ALA A 723 -27.71 28.09 -33.06
N ALA A 724 -27.95 27.01 -33.81
CA ALA A 724 -27.78 25.65 -33.33
C ALA A 724 -26.30 25.31 -33.08
N LYS A 725 -25.40 25.72 -33.99
CA LYS A 725 -23.95 25.57 -33.80
C LYS A 725 -23.44 26.36 -32.59
N ASP A 726 -23.91 27.59 -32.40
CA ASP A 726 -23.56 28.41 -31.23
C ASP A 726 -24.03 27.74 -29.93
N ALA A 727 -25.18 27.05 -29.95
CA ALA A 727 -25.66 26.26 -28.81
C ALA A 727 -24.78 25.03 -28.55
N VAL A 728 -24.35 24.32 -29.59
CA VAL A 728 -23.37 23.23 -29.48
C VAL A 728 -22.07 23.74 -28.85
N ASP A 729 -21.53 24.85 -29.33
CA ASP A 729 -20.31 25.46 -28.77
C ASP A 729 -20.47 25.87 -27.30
N ALA A 730 -21.67 26.33 -26.90
CA ALA A 730 -21.95 26.66 -25.51
C ALA A 730 -22.02 25.43 -24.60
N GLU A 731 -22.54 24.29 -25.08
CA GLU A 731 -22.52 23.04 -24.31
C GLU A 731 -21.11 22.44 -24.24
N VAL A 732 -20.32 22.52 -25.31
CA VAL A 732 -18.89 22.13 -25.30
C VAL A 732 -18.12 22.94 -24.26
N ALA A 733 -18.34 24.25 -24.17
CA ALA A 733 -17.69 25.09 -23.17
C ALA A 733 -18.01 24.64 -21.74
N LYS A 734 -19.28 24.33 -21.44
CA LYS A 734 -19.69 23.83 -20.11
C LYS A 734 -19.09 22.46 -19.79
N ALA A 735 -19.02 21.58 -20.78
CA ALA A 735 -18.43 20.26 -20.61
C ALA A 735 -16.92 20.35 -20.40
N ASN A 736 -16.21 21.22 -21.13
CA ASN A 736 -14.80 21.52 -20.89
C ASN A 736 -14.57 22.06 -19.47
N ASP A 737 -15.41 22.99 -18.99
CA ASP A 737 -15.32 23.50 -17.62
C ASP A 737 -15.51 22.37 -16.58
N ALA A 738 -16.41 21.41 -16.86
CA ALA A 738 -16.64 20.25 -16.00
C ALA A 738 -15.45 19.27 -16.01
N ILE A 739 -14.88 18.99 -17.19
CA ILE A 739 -13.66 18.18 -17.34
C ILE A 739 -12.48 18.83 -16.61
N ASP A 740 -12.31 20.15 -16.73
CA ASP A 740 -11.25 20.87 -16.02
C ASP A 740 -11.39 20.78 -14.50
N ALA A 741 -12.64 20.81 -14.00
CA ALA A 741 -12.96 20.74 -12.59
C ALA A 741 -12.86 19.32 -11.98
N ALA A 742 -12.87 18.26 -12.79
CA ALA A 742 -12.75 16.88 -12.32
C ALA A 742 -11.44 16.67 -11.55
N THR A 743 -11.48 15.93 -10.45
CA THR A 743 -10.26 15.65 -9.64
C THR A 743 -9.75 14.23 -9.79
N LYS A 744 -10.44 13.41 -10.60
CA LYS A 744 -10.16 11.98 -10.76
C LYS A 744 -10.73 11.44 -12.08
N ALA A 745 -10.27 10.28 -12.53
CA ALA A 745 -10.53 9.73 -13.85
C ALA A 745 -12.04 9.51 -14.11
N ASP A 746 -12.75 8.91 -13.15
CA ASP A 746 -14.19 8.63 -13.28
C ASP A 746 -15.05 9.90 -13.41
N GLU A 747 -14.60 11.02 -12.82
CA GLU A 747 -15.25 12.33 -12.99
C GLU A 747 -14.98 12.93 -14.37
N VAL A 748 -13.80 12.70 -14.95
CA VAL A 748 -13.48 13.10 -16.32
C VAL A 748 -14.39 12.37 -17.31
N ASP A 749 -14.50 11.04 -17.18
CA ASP A 749 -15.36 10.21 -18.03
C ASP A 749 -16.84 10.63 -17.91
N ALA A 750 -17.32 10.83 -16.68
CA ALA A 750 -18.69 11.27 -16.45
C ALA A 750 -18.98 12.66 -17.04
N ALA A 751 -18.03 13.60 -16.95
CA ALA A 751 -18.16 14.93 -17.52
C ALA A 751 -18.17 14.89 -19.06
N THR A 752 -17.32 14.06 -19.66
CA THR A 752 -17.22 13.85 -21.11
C THR A 752 -18.54 13.28 -21.65
N LEU A 753 -19.01 12.17 -21.08
CA LEU A 753 -20.28 11.54 -21.46
C LEU A 753 -21.49 12.47 -21.30
N ALA A 754 -21.51 13.29 -20.24
CA ALA A 754 -22.56 14.29 -20.05
C ALA A 754 -22.51 15.38 -21.12
N GLY A 755 -21.30 15.82 -21.50
CA GLY A 755 -21.04 16.77 -22.58
C GLY A 755 -21.50 16.25 -23.93
N GLU A 756 -21.11 15.03 -24.30
CA GLU A 756 -21.55 14.39 -25.55
C GLU A 756 -23.08 14.27 -25.64
N LYS A 757 -23.73 13.84 -24.54
CA LYS A 757 -25.20 13.79 -24.47
C LYS A 757 -25.83 15.17 -24.63
N ALA A 758 -25.23 16.21 -24.08
CA ALA A 758 -25.71 17.58 -24.24
C ALA A 758 -25.56 18.08 -25.68
N VAL A 759 -24.44 17.78 -26.34
CA VAL A 759 -24.19 18.10 -27.75
C VAL A 759 -25.18 17.37 -28.67
N ALA A 760 -25.32 16.05 -28.52
CA ALA A 760 -26.28 15.24 -29.29
C ALA A 760 -27.73 15.72 -29.09
N LYS A 761 -28.06 16.22 -27.90
CA LYS A 761 -29.39 16.79 -27.62
C LYS A 761 -29.66 18.07 -28.41
N GLU A 762 -28.66 18.93 -28.60
CA GLU A 762 -28.83 20.15 -29.41
C GLU A 762 -28.94 19.80 -30.91
N GLU A 763 -28.24 18.77 -31.40
CA GLU A 763 -28.46 18.21 -32.75
C GLU A 763 -29.91 17.73 -32.93
N LEU A 764 -30.40 16.89 -32.00
CA LEU A 764 -31.78 16.36 -32.02
C LEU A 764 -32.83 17.48 -31.98
N LYS A 765 -32.55 18.56 -31.25
CA LYS A 765 -33.44 19.72 -31.17
C LYS A 765 -33.51 20.46 -32.50
N ALA A 766 -32.38 20.63 -33.19
CA ALA A 766 -32.35 21.21 -34.53
C ALA A 766 -33.15 20.35 -35.53
N ALA A 767 -33.01 19.02 -35.48
CA ALA A 767 -33.80 18.09 -36.29
C ALA A 767 -35.31 18.12 -35.96
N ALA A 768 -35.67 18.32 -34.69
CA ALA A 768 -37.07 18.45 -34.27
C ALA A 768 -37.72 19.75 -34.76
N GLU A 769 -36.98 20.87 -34.77
CA GLU A 769 -37.47 22.14 -35.34
C GLU A 769 -37.68 22.06 -36.86
N ASP A 770 -36.79 21.37 -37.57
CA ASP A 770 -36.99 21.01 -38.97
C ASP A 770 -38.29 20.23 -39.17
N ALA A 771 -38.48 19.10 -38.48
CA ALA A 771 -39.68 18.28 -38.64
C ALA A 771 -40.97 19.06 -38.41
N LYS A 772 -40.95 20.01 -37.45
CA LYS A 772 -42.06 20.92 -37.19
C LYS A 772 -42.34 21.85 -38.38
N LYS A 773 -41.30 22.44 -38.99
CA LYS A 773 -41.47 23.27 -40.19
C LYS A 773 -41.99 22.47 -41.38
N ALA A 774 -41.51 21.26 -41.59
CA ALA A 774 -42.01 20.38 -42.65
C ALA A 774 -43.51 20.09 -42.46
N ILE A 775 -43.96 19.87 -41.22
CA ILE A 775 -45.38 19.71 -40.88
C ILE A 775 -46.16 21.01 -41.10
N ASP A 776 -45.62 22.17 -40.71
CA ASP A 776 -46.29 23.47 -40.90
C ASP A 776 -46.41 23.85 -42.39
N ALA A 777 -45.40 23.55 -43.19
CA ALA A 777 -45.44 23.67 -44.65
C ALA A 777 -46.48 22.71 -45.26
N ALA A 778 -46.53 21.45 -44.79
CA ALA A 778 -47.54 20.49 -45.21
C ALA A 778 -48.96 20.92 -44.83
N LYS A 779 -49.16 21.50 -43.64
CA LYS A 779 -50.43 22.11 -43.20
C LYS A 779 -50.86 23.21 -44.16
N GLN A 780 -49.94 24.10 -44.52
CA GLN A 780 -50.24 25.18 -45.45
C GLN A 780 -50.59 24.65 -46.85
N GLY A 781 -49.84 23.65 -47.34
CA GLY A 781 -50.15 22.96 -48.59
C GLY A 781 -51.54 22.30 -48.57
N ALA A 782 -51.92 21.67 -47.46
CA ALA A 782 -53.25 21.06 -47.28
C ALA A 782 -54.37 22.11 -47.27
N LYS A 783 -54.18 23.24 -46.55
CA LYS A 783 -55.14 24.37 -46.58
C LYS A 783 -55.35 24.91 -47.99
N ASN A 784 -54.27 25.10 -48.75
CA ASN A 784 -54.35 25.62 -50.11
C ASN A 784 -55.15 24.67 -51.02
N LYS A 785 -54.89 23.35 -50.95
CA LYS A 785 -55.66 22.34 -51.70
C LYS A 785 -57.14 22.31 -51.28
N LEU A 786 -57.41 22.39 -49.99
CA LEU A 786 -58.77 22.44 -49.44
C LEU A 786 -59.56 23.65 -49.97
N MET A 787 -58.92 24.83 -49.99
CA MET A 787 -59.51 26.05 -50.54
C MET A 787 -59.80 25.93 -52.04
N GLU A 788 -58.88 25.34 -52.82
CA GLU A 788 -59.08 25.12 -54.25
C GLU A 788 -60.29 24.21 -54.54
N GLU A 789 -60.48 23.15 -53.74
CA GLU A 789 -61.58 22.22 -53.92
C GLU A 789 -62.93 22.83 -53.51
N ALA A 790 -62.93 23.64 -52.45
CA ALA A 790 -64.10 24.42 -52.04
C ALA A 790 -64.52 25.44 -53.11
N ASP A 791 -63.57 26.13 -53.74
CA ASP A 791 -63.85 27.09 -54.79
C ASP A 791 -64.43 26.43 -56.05
N LYS A 792 -63.95 25.24 -56.43
CA LYS A 792 -64.54 24.43 -57.51
C LYS A 792 -65.99 24.07 -57.22
N ALA A 793 -66.28 23.63 -56.00
CA ALA A 793 -67.63 23.27 -55.59
C ALA A 793 -68.58 24.48 -55.58
N LYS A 794 -68.13 25.64 -55.07
CA LYS A 794 -68.89 26.88 -55.13
C LYS A 794 -69.16 27.34 -56.57
N ALA A 795 -68.19 27.18 -57.47
CA ALA A 795 -68.36 27.50 -58.89
C ALA A 795 -69.38 26.58 -59.58
N ALA A 796 -69.41 25.29 -59.22
CA ALA A 796 -70.42 24.35 -59.71
C ALA A 796 -71.84 24.74 -59.24
N ILE A 797 -71.98 25.18 -57.98
CA ILE A 797 -73.26 25.70 -57.45
C ILE A 797 -73.71 26.95 -58.22
N ASP A 798 -72.79 27.87 -58.51
CA ASP A 798 -73.11 29.07 -59.30
C ASP A 798 -73.61 28.75 -60.70
N ALA A 799 -73.00 27.76 -61.35
CA ALA A 799 -73.34 27.35 -62.71
C ALA A 799 -74.67 26.60 -62.81
N ASN A 800 -75.24 26.13 -61.69
CA ASN A 800 -76.48 25.34 -61.70
C ASN A 800 -77.70 26.22 -62.01
N PRO A 801 -78.42 26.01 -63.13
CA PRO A 801 -79.58 26.82 -63.50
C PRO A 801 -80.85 26.50 -62.69
N ASN A 802 -80.88 25.40 -61.96
CA ASN A 802 -82.06 24.91 -61.24
C ASN A 802 -82.14 25.38 -59.77
N LEU A 803 -81.12 26.11 -59.29
CA LEU A 803 -81.11 26.67 -57.93
C LEU A 803 -81.42 28.17 -57.96
N THR A 804 -82.25 28.62 -57.03
CA THR A 804 -82.52 30.04 -56.80
C THR A 804 -81.29 30.76 -56.20
N PRO A 805 -81.20 32.10 -56.32
CA PRO A 805 -80.14 32.88 -55.69
C PRO A 805 -80.00 32.61 -54.18
N GLU A 806 -81.13 32.45 -53.47
CA GLU A 806 -81.19 32.15 -52.04
C GLU A 806 -80.65 30.74 -51.72
N GLU A 807 -81.00 29.73 -52.53
CA GLU A 807 -80.53 28.35 -52.34
C GLU A 807 -79.04 28.21 -52.66
N LYS A 808 -78.53 28.93 -53.67
CA LYS A 808 -77.09 28.99 -53.98
C LYS A 808 -76.30 29.63 -52.84
N ALA A 809 -76.83 30.71 -52.25
CA ALA A 809 -76.19 31.37 -51.12
C ALA A 809 -76.13 30.46 -49.88
N ALA A 810 -77.20 29.72 -49.60
CA ALA A 810 -77.24 28.75 -48.50
C ALA A 810 -76.26 27.58 -48.71
N ALA A 811 -76.19 27.02 -49.93
CA ALA A 811 -75.28 25.91 -50.24
C ALA A 811 -73.79 26.33 -50.15
N LYS A 812 -73.44 27.53 -50.60
CA LYS A 812 -72.08 28.06 -50.43
C LYS A 812 -71.70 28.29 -48.97
N ALA A 813 -72.65 28.73 -48.14
CA ALA A 813 -72.43 28.92 -46.71
C ALA A 813 -72.16 27.59 -45.99
N GLU A 814 -72.78 26.48 -46.43
CA GLU A 814 -72.50 25.13 -45.92
C GLU A 814 -71.09 24.66 -46.29
N ILE A 815 -70.62 24.96 -47.52
CA ILE A 815 -69.23 24.70 -47.94
C ILE A 815 -68.26 25.54 -47.09
N ASP A 816 -68.54 26.83 -46.89
CA ASP A 816 -67.70 27.71 -46.07
C ASP A 816 -67.53 27.18 -44.65
N LYS A 817 -68.63 26.73 -44.03
CA LYS A 817 -68.61 26.12 -42.70
C LYS A 817 -67.77 24.83 -42.67
N ALA A 818 -67.93 23.95 -43.66
CA ALA A 818 -67.16 22.71 -43.76
C ALA A 818 -65.65 22.98 -43.98
N VAL A 819 -65.31 24.03 -44.74
CA VAL A 819 -63.92 24.48 -44.92
C VAL A 819 -63.34 25.00 -43.60
N GLU A 820 -64.08 25.79 -42.84
CA GLU A 820 -63.64 26.26 -41.52
C GLU A 820 -63.36 25.11 -40.56
N GLU A 821 -64.26 24.12 -40.48
CA GLU A 821 -64.08 22.92 -39.66
C GLU A 821 -62.85 22.10 -40.10
N ALA A 822 -62.64 21.93 -41.41
CA ALA A 822 -61.47 21.24 -41.96
C ALA A 822 -60.16 22.02 -41.74
N ILE A 823 -60.15 23.35 -41.81
CA ILE A 823 -58.98 24.18 -41.48
C ILE A 823 -58.60 24.04 -40.00
N ILE A 824 -59.59 23.98 -39.09
CA ILE A 824 -59.35 23.73 -37.67
C ILE A 824 -58.70 22.35 -37.47
N ALA A 825 -59.21 21.32 -38.14
CA ALA A 825 -58.63 19.99 -38.12
C ALA A 825 -57.19 19.98 -38.68
N ILE A 826 -56.91 20.67 -39.78
CA ILE A 826 -55.57 20.79 -40.38
C ILE A 826 -54.60 21.48 -39.42
N ASN A 827 -55.03 22.56 -38.77
CA ASN A 827 -54.21 23.25 -37.77
C ASN A 827 -53.87 22.35 -36.57
N GLY A 828 -54.82 21.52 -36.14
CA GLY A 828 -54.67 20.58 -35.04
C GLY A 828 -53.88 19.30 -35.36
N ALA A 829 -53.60 19.00 -36.64
CA ALA A 829 -52.88 17.80 -37.02
C ALA A 829 -51.41 17.82 -36.55
N GLY A 830 -50.98 16.76 -35.86
CA GLY A 830 -49.61 16.65 -35.35
C GLY A 830 -48.63 15.93 -36.29
N THR A 831 -49.13 15.31 -37.36
CA THR A 831 -48.32 14.48 -38.27
C THR A 831 -48.75 14.67 -39.71
N HIS A 832 -47.85 14.38 -40.65
CA HIS A 832 -48.16 14.39 -42.09
C HIS A 832 -49.27 13.39 -42.44
N HIS A 833 -49.32 12.24 -41.76
CA HIS A 833 -50.35 11.23 -41.95
C HIS A 833 -51.74 11.77 -41.58
N ALA A 834 -51.88 12.41 -40.42
CA ALA A 834 -53.14 13.01 -39.97
C ALA A 834 -53.65 14.11 -40.91
N LEU A 835 -52.76 14.80 -41.64
CA LEU A 835 -53.14 15.78 -42.67
C LEU A 835 -53.75 15.14 -43.91
N GLY A 836 -53.30 13.95 -44.30
CA GLY A 836 -53.79 13.24 -45.49
C GLY A 836 -55.23 12.72 -45.36
N GLU A 837 -55.72 12.56 -44.12
CA GLU A 837 -57.06 12.03 -43.84
C GLU A 837 -58.16 13.12 -43.82
N ILE A 838 -57.80 14.39 -43.72
CA ILE A 838 -58.75 15.51 -43.63
C ILE A 838 -59.25 15.87 -45.03
N LYS A 839 -60.55 15.66 -45.29
CA LYS A 839 -61.23 15.94 -46.57
C LYS A 839 -62.57 16.62 -46.33
N LEU A 840 -63.07 17.35 -47.34
CA LEU A 840 -64.44 17.90 -47.30
C LEU A 840 -65.47 16.76 -47.43
N PRO A 841 -66.53 16.74 -46.60
CA PRO A 841 -67.62 15.77 -46.74
C PRO A 841 -68.39 16.00 -48.05
N LEU A 842 -68.68 14.93 -48.81
CA LEU A 842 -69.41 15.01 -50.09
C LEU A 842 -70.83 15.56 -49.94
N SER A 843 -71.49 15.33 -48.80
CA SER A 843 -72.80 15.95 -48.51
C SER A 843 -72.75 17.47 -48.42
N ALA A 844 -71.61 18.07 -48.07
CA ALA A 844 -71.46 19.52 -48.11
C ALA A 844 -71.14 20.04 -49.53
N LEU A 845 -70.58 19.17 -50.39
CA LEU A 845 -70.22 19.49 -51.78
C LEU A 845 -71.41 19.34 -52.75
N ILE A 846 -72.45 18.57 -52.38
CA ILE A 846 -73.56 18.20 -53.25
C ILE A 846 -74.87 18.37 -52.48
N LYS A 847 -75.72 19.33 -52.90
CA LYS A 847 -77.06 19.53 -52.33
C LYS A 847 -78.13 19.00 -53.28
N PRO A 848 -78.97 18.05 -52.86
CA PRO A 848 -79.97 17.43 -53.74
C PRO A 848 -81.12 18.40 -54.06
N VAL A 849 -81.34 18.64 -55.35
CA VAL A 849 -82.45 19.38 -55.95
C VAL A 849 -83.71 18.52 -55.95
N VAL A 850 -84.81 19.02 -55.39
CA VAL A 850 -86.06 18.26 -55.25
C VAL A 850 -87.25 18.98 -55.89
N THR A 851 -88.23 18.21 -56.38
CA THR A 851 -89.45 18.72 -57.04
C THR A 851 -90.72 18.19 -56.39
N VAL A 852 -91.66 19.08 -56.05
CA VAL A 852 -92.92 18.74 -55.38
C VAL A 852 -93.90 18.04 -56.34
N THR A 853 -94.36 16.85 -55.97
CA THR A 853 -95.21 15.98 -56.81
C THR A 853 -96.61 15.78 -56.18
N PRO A 854 -97.72 16.05 -56.86
CA PRO A 854 -99.06 15.77 -56.35
C PRO A 854 -99.36 14.26 -56.32
N VAL A 855 -99.93 13.79 -55.20
CA VAL A 855 -100.18 12.38 -54.88
C VAL A 855 -101.53 12.23 -54.16
N LEU A 856 -102.13 11.05 -54.20
CA LEU A 856 -103.46 10.81 -53.59
C LEU A 856 -103.41 10.89 -52.06
N ASP A 857 -102.40 10.28 -51.44
CA ASP A 857 -102.14 10.33 -50.01
C ASP A 857 -100.66 10.65 -49.76
N PRO A 858 -100.33 11.91 -49.42
CA PRO A 858 -98.95 12.32 -49.14
C PRO A 858 -98.24 11.52 -48.04
N ASN A 859 -98.99 10.83 -47.17
CA ASN A 859 -98.43 10.05 -46.06
C ASN A 859 -98.28 8.56 -46.37
N ASN A 860 -98.76 8.10 -47.53
CA ASN A 860 -98.69 6.70 -47.93
C ASN A 860 -98.61 6.55 -49.46
N LEU A 861 -97.41 6.80 -49.98
CA LEU A 861 -97.11 6.71 -51.39
C LEU A 861 -97.25 5.28 -51.92
N THR A 862 -97.79 5.21 -53.14
CA THR A 862 -97.79 4.00 -53.96
C THR A 862 -96.42 3.78 -54.59
N GLU A 863 -96.16 2.54 -55.05
CA GLU A 863 -94.88 2.21 -55.71
C GLU A 863 -94.65 3.04 -56.99
N GLU A 864 -95.73 3.39 -57.69
CA GLU A 864 -95.69 4.25 -58.89
C GLU A 864 -95.33 5.70 -58.55
N GLU A 865 -95.89 6.25 -57.46
CA GLU A 865 -95.56 7.59 -56.96
C GLU A 865 -94.10 7.65 -56.46
N ILE A 866 -93.62 6.61 -55.77
CA ILE A 866 -92.22 6.51 -55.32
C ILE A 866 -91.25 6.45 -56.50
N ALA A 867 -91.54 5.62 -57.52
CA ALA A 867 -90.68 5.52 -58.70
C ALA A 867 -90.58 6.85 -59.46
N ARG A 868 -91.68 7.62 -59.49
CA ARG A 868 -91.73 8.94 -60.12
C ARG A 868 -90.89 9.96 -59.36
N ILE A 869 -91.01 10.00 -58.03
CA ILE A 869 -90.21 10.91 -57.19
C ILE A 869 -88.73 10.53 -57.30
N LYS A 870 -88.40 9.25 -57.34
CA LYS A 870 -87.01 8.78 -57.51
C LYS A 870 -86.42 9.20 -58.86
N ALA A 871 -87.17 9.01 -59.94
CA ALA A 871 -86.74 9.43 -61.27
C ALA A 871 -86.50 10.93 -61.35
N LEU A 872 -87.36 11.75 -60.73
CA LEU A 872 -87.17 13.20 -60.67
C LEU A 872 -85.93 13.61 -59.86
N LEU A 873 -85.66 12.91 -58.75
CA LEU A 873 -84.44 13.14 -57.97
C LEU A 873 -83.18 12.78 -58.76
N GLU A 874 -83.19 11.68 -59.51
CA GLU A 874 -82.08 11.26 -60.36
C GLU A 874 -81.93 12.14 -61.62
N GLU A 875 -83.02 12.67 -62.15
CA GLU A 875 -83.02 13.57 -63.31
C GLU A 875 -82.52 14.97 -62.95
N ASN A 876 -82.91 15.48 -61.78
CA ASN A 876 -82.58 16.83 -61.35
C ASN A 876 -81.20 16.95 -60.68
N ASN A 877 -80.52 15.83 -60.41
CA ASN A 877 -79.23 15.80 -59.70
C ASN A 877 -78.18 14.94 -60.39
N THR A 878 -76.92 15.34 -60.30
CA THR A 878 -75.79 14.51 -60.71
C THR A 878 -75.12 13.93 -59.47
N PHE A 879 -75.49 12.70 -59.12
CA PHE A 879 -74.92 12.02 -57.96
C PHE A 879 -73.60 11.28 -58.30
N PRO A 880 -72.62 11.27 -57.38
CA PRO A 880 -71.40 10.47 -57.52
C PRO A 880 -71.71 8.97 -57.60
N GLU A 881 -70.87 8.23 -58.32
CA GLU A 881 -71.01 6.78 -58.47
C GLU A 881 -70.94 6.08 -57.11
N GLY A 882 -71.94 5.27 -56.78
CA GLY A 882 -72.11 4.65 -55.46
C GLY A 882 -73.07 5.38 -54.50
N THR A 883 -73.76 6.44 -54.97
CA THR A 883 -74.80 7.11 -54.18
C THR A 883 -76.08 6.28 -54.11
N GLU A 884 -76.63 6.07 -52.92
CA GLU A 884 -77.87 5.34 -52.68
C GLU A 884 -79.01 6.30 -52.32
N ILE A 885 -80.08 6.31 -53.14
CA ILE A 885 -81.32 7.08 -52.87
C ILE A 885 -82.41 6.15 -52.37
N ILE A 886 -82.87 6.40 -51.15
CA ILE A 886 -83.89 5.62 -50.44
C ILE A 886 -85.11 6.50 -50.19
N ILE A 887 -86.27 6.12 -50.74
CA ILE A 887 -87.54 6.86 -50.54
C ILE A 887 -88.49 5.98 -49.73
N SER A 888 -89.04 6.55 -48.66
CA SER A 888 -90.00 5.87 -47.79
C SER A 888 -91.45 6.05 -48.27
N LYS A 889 -92.35 5.15 -47.83
CA LYS A 889 -93.80 5.30 -48.09
C LYS A 889 -94.40 6.57 -47.51
N GLY A 890 -93.78 7.15 -46.47
CA GLY A 890 -94.15 8.45 -45.90
C GLY A 890 -93.46 9.64 -46.57
N ALA A 891 -92.95 9.47 -47.80
CA ALA A 891 -92.30 10.50 -48.62
C ALA A 891 -91.02 11.13 -48.04
N SER A 892 -90.35 10.51 -47.06
CA SER A 892 -88.98 10.94 -46.67
C SER A 892 -87.94 10.30 -47.59
N VAL A 893 -86.94 11.07 -48.02
CA VAL A 893 -85.81 10.62 -48.84
C VAL A 893 -84.52 10.66 -48.02
N SER A 894 -83.73 9.61 -48.11
CA SER A 894 -82.34 9.59 -47.64
C SER A 894 -81.42 9.34 -48.84
N ILE A 895 -80.40 10.18 -48.98
CA ILE A 895 -79.40 10.12 -50.04
C ILE A 895 -78.06 9.89 -49.37
N LYS A 896 -77.47 8.72 -49.61
CA LYS A 896 -76.21 8.32 -48.99
C LYS A 896 -75.10 8.34 -50.02
N TYR A 897 -74.05 9.11 -49.77
CA TYR A 897 -72.90 9.27 -50.66
C TYR A 897 -71.80 8.22 -50.41
N PRO A 898 -70.85 8.04 -51.36
CA PRO A 898 -69.79 7.03 -51.27
C PRO A 898 -68.80 7.21 -50.11
N ASP A 899 -68.63 8.43 -49.60
CA ASP A 899 -67.81 8.72 -48.42
C ASP A 899 -68.53 8.41 -47.08
N GLY A 900 -69.76 7.91 -47.16
CA GLY A 900 -70.59 7.58 -46.00
C GLY A 900 -71.42 8.74 -45.46
N THR A 901 -71.29 9.95 -46.03
CA THR A 901 -72.14 11.09 -45.66
C THR A 901 -73.58 10.92 -46.17
N ILE A 902 -74.56 11.50 -45.48
CA ILE A 902 -75.99 11.29 -45.76
C ILE A 902 -76.73 12.63 -45.76
N ASP A 903 -77.50 12.89 -46.83
CA ASP A 903 -78.53 13.92 -46.90
C ASP A 903 -79.92 13.35 -46.64
N LEU A 904 -80.77 14.14 -46.00
CA LEU A 904 -82.16 13.80 -45.72
C LEU A 904 -83.08 14.90 -46.28
N VAL A 905 -84.03 14.50 -47.14
CA VAL A 905 -85.08 15.37 -47.67
C VAL A 905 -86.41 15.04 -46.99
N LEU A 906 -87.10 16.08 -46.54
CA LEU A 906 -88.34 15.94 -45.78
C LEU A 906 -89.58 15.76 -46.69
N PRO A 907 -90.61 15.05 -46.22
CA PRO A 907 -91.84 14.81 -46.98
C PRO A 907 -92.50 16.06 -47.57
N ALA A 908 -92.55 17.15 -46.79
CA ALA A 908 -93.18 18.40 -47.22
C ALA A 908 -92.49 19.07 -48.41
N GLU A 909 -91.23 18.71 -48.68
CA GLU A 909 -90.43 19.29 -49.76
C GLU A 909 -90.65 18.56 -51.09
N ILE A 910 -91.34 17.41 -51.10
CA ILE A 910 -91.44 16.57 -52.30
C ILE A 910 -92.85 16.11 -52.68
N VAL A 911 -93.87 16.21 -51.81
CA VAL A 911 -95.26 15.74 -52.12
C VAL A 911 -96.39 16.69 -51.68
N LYS A 912 -97.55 16.68 -52.38
CA LYS A 912 -98.81 17.40 -52.03
C LYS A 912 -100.10 16.61 -52.38
N GLN A 913 -101.26 16.92 -51.80
CA GLN A 913 -102.55 16.18 -52.01
C GLN A 913 -103.31 16.57 -53.31
N ALA A 914 -104.03 15.63 -53.95
CA ALA A 914 -104.80 15.82 -55.21
C ALA A 914 -106.30 16.25 -55.01
N ASP A 915 -106.93 16.88 -56.03
CA ASP A 915 -108.35 17.34 -56.04
C ASP A 915 -109.35 16.24 -56.48
N THR A 916 -110.43 16.04 -55.71
CA THR A 916 -111.43 14.97 -55.93
C THR A 916 -112.86 15.45 -56.22
N THR A 917 -113.08 16.75 -56.45
CA THR A 917 -114.42 17.38 -56.54
C THR A 917 -115.25 16.93 -57.78
N ALA A 918 -116.55 16.59 -57.62
CA ALA A 918 -117.41 16.06 -58.71
C ALA A 918 -118.00 17.11 -59.68
N PRO A 919 -118.32 16.77 -60.96
CA PRO A 919 -118.97 17.66 -61.93
C PRO A 919 -120.45 17.97 -61.65
N ALA A 920 -120.91 19.19 -61.88
CA ALA A 920 -122.31 19.59 -61.63
C ALA A 920 -123.25 19.26 -62.81
N ILE A 921 -124.48 18.77 -62.56
CA ILE A 921 -125.52 18.49 -63.59
C ILE A 921 -126.81 19.27 -63.27
N THR A 922 -127.35 20.04 -64.22
CA THR A 922 -128.56 20.88 -64.07
C THR A 922 -129.40 20.91 -65.35
N ASP A 923 -130.64 21.41 -65.34
CA ASP A 923 -131.40 21.76 -66.57
C ASP A 923 -131.46 23.27 -66.85
N ASP A 924 -131.66 23.64 -68.11
CA ASP A 924 -131.90 25.02 -68.54
C ASP A 924 -133.39 25.32 -68.77
N ALA A 925 -133.76 26.60 -68.80
CA ALA A 925 -135.15 27.04 -68.97
C ALA A 925 -135.77 26.66 -70.34
N LYS A 926 -134.97 26.13 -71.29
CA LYS A 926 -135.43 25.67 -72.61
C LYS A 926 -135.65 24.16 -72.63
N GLY A 927 -135.47 23.47 -71.50
CA GLY A 927 -135.64 22.04 -71.36
C GLY A 927 -134.46 21.22 -71.88
N ASN A 928 -133.22 21.71 -71.77
CA ASN A 928 -131.96 20.98 -72.03
C ASN A 928 -131.23 20.65 -70.72
N ILE A 929 -130.27 19.71 -70.76
CA ILE A 929 -129.42 19.38 -69.61
C ILE A 929 -128.02 19.98 -69.79
N VAL A 930 -127.47 20.58 -68.73
CA VAL A 930 -126.15 21.23 -68.69
C VAL A 930 -125.27 20.54 -67.65
N VAL A 931 -124.01 20.22 -68.01
CA VAL A 931 -123.03 19.56 -67.14
C VAL A 931 -121.72 20.34 -67.09
N ALA A 932 -121.18 20.64 -65.90
CA ALA A 932 -119.96 21.45 -65.72
C ALA A 932 -118.82 20.66 -65.03
N PRO A 933 -117.56 20.73 -65.51
CA PRO A 933 -116.40 20.04 -64.91
C PRO A 933 -115.94 20.64 -63.57
N SER A 934 -115.03 19.94 -62.88
CA SER A 934 -114.32 20.43 -61.67
C SER A 934 -113.12 21.32 -62.00
N GLU A 935 -112.63 22.08 -61.02
CA GLU A 935 -111.71 23.21 -61.23
C GLU A 935 -110.33 22.78 -61.74
N GLU A 936 -109.74 21.73 -61.15
CA GLU A 936 -108.44 21.19 -61.58
C GLU A 936 -108.55 20.13 -62.69
N ALA A 937 -109.74 19.96 -63.28
CA ALA A 937 -109.96 18.96 -64.31
C ALA A 937 -109.28 19.32 -65.64
N VAL A 938 -108.70 18.31 -66.27
CA VAL A 938 -108.25 18.33 -67.67
C VAL A 938 -109.06 17.38 -68.56
N GLU A 939 -109.91 16.53 -67.99
CA GLU A 939 -110.85 15.66 -68.72
C GLU A 939 -112.19 15.58 -67.99
N LEU A 940 -113.31 15.61 -68.71
CA LEU A 940 -114.68 15.46 -68.23
C LEU A 940 -115.41 14.40 -69.05
N VAL A 941 -116.08 13.48 -68.38
CA VAL A 941 -116.80 12.36 -69.00
C VAL A 941 -118.27 12.42 -68.60
N VAL A 942 -119.20 12.42 -69.56
CA VAL A 942 -120.66 12.52 -69.36
C VAL A 942 -121.40 11.39 -70.11
N THR A 943 -122.44 10.80 -69.55
CA THR A 943 -123.30 9.80 -70.23
C THR A 943 -124.79 10.11 -70.08
N TYR A 944 -125.59 9.83 -71.10
CA TYR A 944 -127.05 9.98 -71.08
C TYR A 944 -127.74 8.95 -71.99
N VAL A 945 -129.07 8.82 -71.94
CA VAL A 945 -129.83 7.90 -72.81
C VAL A 945 -130.69 8.67 -73.82
N ASP A 946 -130.53 8.37 -75.10
CA ASP A 946 -131.27 9.05 -76.18
C ASP A 946 -132.73 8.55 -76.33
N ASN A 947 -133.56 9.25 -77.11
CA ASN A 947 -134.97 8.90 -77.36
C ASN A 947 -135.21 7.49 -77.93
N ASN A 948 -134.20 6.87 -78.56
CA ASN A 948 -134.28 5.51 -79.06
C ASN A 948 -133.98 4.47 -77.96
N GLY A 949 -133.62 4.93 -76.76
CA GLY A 949 -133.28 4.11 -75.61
C GLY A 949 -131.81 3.65 -75.57
N LYS A 950 -130.92 4.26 -76.36
CA LYS A 950 -129.49 3.89 -76.39
C LYS A 950 -128.66 4.84 -75.54
N ALA A 951 -127.74 4.31 -74.74
CA ALA A 951 -126.82 5.11 -73.95
C ALA A 951 -125.74 5.76 -74.84
N GLN A 952 -125.41 7.02 -74.55
CA GLN A 952 -124.44 7.87 -75.21
C GLN A 952 -123.34 8.28 -74.22
N LEU A 953 -122.10 8.37 -74.69
CA LEU A 953 -120.91 8.75 -73.92
C LEU A 953 -120.23 9.95 -74.59
N VAL A 954 -120.11 11.04 -73.83
CA VAL A 954 -119.44 12.27 -74.23
C VAL A 954 -118.17 12.40 -73.40
N VAL A 955 -117.02 12.53 -74.05
CA VAL A 955 -115.75 12.84 -73.39
C VAL A 955 -115.28 14.20 -73.89
N VAL A 956 -114.93 15.07 -72.94
CA VAL A 956 -114.43 16.41 -73.18
C VAL A 956 -113.05 16.52 -72.55
N THR A 957 -112.08 17.04 -73.30
CA THR A 957 -110.69 17.19 -72.81
C THR A 957 -110.23 18.62 -72.95
N LYS A 958 -109.38 19.05 -72.00
CA LYS A 958 -108.73 20.36 -71.97
C LYS A 958 -107.34 20.23 -72.59
N GLY A 959 -107.12 20.90 -73.71
CA GLY A 959 -105.82 20.92 -74.38
C GLY A 959 -104.76 21.71 -73.59
N ALA A 960 -103.49 21.60 -73.99
CA ALA A 960 -102.39 22.39 -73.43
C ALA A 960 -102.57 23.91 -73.63
N ASP A 961 -103.44 24.34 -74.56
CA ASP A 961 -103.86 25.73 -74.76
C ASP A 961 -104.95 26.20 -73.78
N GLY A 962 -105.40 25.31 -72.88
CA GLY A 962 -106.40 25.58 -71.85
C GLY A 962 -107.85 25.49 -72.33
N LYS A 963 -108.12 25.13 -73.59
CA LYS A 963 -109.48 25.07 -74.14
C LYS A 963 -110.08 23.66 -74.12
N TRP A 964 -111.39 23.58 -73.89
CA TRP A 964 -112.15 22.33 -73.84
C TRP A 964 -112.73 21.96 -75.21
N THR A 965 -112.61 20.69 -75.59
CA THR A 965 -113.11 20.20 -76.89
C THR A 965 -113.81 18.83 -76.75
N THR A 966 -114.79 18.57 -77.61
CA THR A 966 -115.43 17.25 -77.76
C THR A 966 -115.48 16.86 -79.24
N THR A 967 -115.53 15.55 -79.51
CA THR A 967 -115.75 15.01 -80.85
C THR A 967 -117.21 14.67 -81.13
N ASP A 968 -118.08 14.72 -80.11
CA ASP A 968 -119.51 14.42 -80.25
C ASP A 968 -120.25 15.61 -80.88
N LYS A 969 -121.01 15.36 -81.94
CA LYS A 969 -121.71 16.38 -82.74
C LYS A 969 -123.12 16.70 -82.24
N VAL A 970 -123.68 15.87 -81.34
CA VAL A 970 -125.06 16.04 -80.85
C VAL A 970 -125.14 17.05 -79.71
N VAL A 971 -124.08 17.16 -78.91
CA VAL A 971 -124.00 18.04 -77.74
C VAL A 971 -123.17 19.29 -78.04
N ILE A 972 -123.39 20.36 -77.29
CA ILE A 972 -122.65 21.62 -77.43
C ILE A 972 -121.73 21.78 -76.21
N VAL A 973 -120.45 22.09 -76.44
CA VAL A 973 -119.47 22.33 -75.36
C VAL A 973 -118.97 23.77 -75.41
N ASP A 974 -118.94 24.43 -74.25
CA ASP A 974 -118.28 25.71 -74.09
C ASP A 974 -116.75 25.53 -74.02
N PRO A 975 -116.00 26.07 -74.98
CA PRO A 975 -114.56 25.81 -75.08
C PRO A 975 -113.72 26.47 -73.99
N VAL A 976 -114.29 27.37 -73.18
CA VAL A 976 -113.56 28.07 -72.10
C VAL A 976 -113.86 27.41 -70.76
N THR A 977 -115.14 27.19 -70.46
CA THR A 977 -115.58 26.67 -69.16
C THR A 977 -115.68 25.16 -69.12
N GLY A 978 -115.73 24.50 -70.28
CA GLY A 978 -115.91 23.05 -70.40
C GLY A 978 -117.34 22.57 -70.15
N GLN A 979 -118.30 23.49 -69.99
CA GLN A 979 -119.71 23.14 -69.80
C GLN A 979 -120.30 22.43 -71.03
N VAL A 980 -120.97 21.31 -70.81
CA VAL A 980 -121.60 20.46 -71.83
C VAL A 980 -123.11 20.63 -71.78
N ILE A 981 -123.73 21.05 -72.88
CA ILE A 981 -125.18 21.22 -73.04
C ILE A 981 -125.73 20.11 -73.95
N ILE A 982 -126.65 19.31 -73.43
CA ILE A 982 -127.32 18.20 -74.10
C ILE A 982 -128.76 18.62 -74.43
N PRO A 983 -129.14 18.72 -75.73
CA PRO A 983 -130.49 19.12 -76.12
C PRO A 983 -131.53 18.16 -75.54
N GLY A 984 -132.49 18.65 -74.75
CA GLY A 984 -133.41 17.73 -74.06
C GLY A 984 -134.43 17.06 -74.99
N SER A 985 -134.64 17.59 -76.18
CA SER A 985 -135.35 16.88 -77.25
C SER A 985 -134.62 15.63 -77.73
N ALA A 986 -133.33 15.43 -77.41
CA ALA A 986 -132.57 14.24 -77.73
C ALA A 986 -132.57 13.18 -76.60
N ILE A 987 -132.98 13.57 -75.38
CA ILE A 987 -132.91 12.71 -74.20
C ILE A 987 -134.27 12.08 -73.95
N LYS A 988 -134.28 10.77 -73.72
CA LYS A 988 -135.52 10.06 -73.37
C LYS A 988 -135.98 10.47 -71.96
N PRO A 989 -137.19 11.04 -71.81
CA PRO A 989 -137.75 11.31 -70.50
C PRO A 989 -137.84 10.05 -69.63
N GLY A 990 -137.53 10.16 -68.35
CA GLY A 990 -137.50 9.06 -67.37
C GLY A 990 -136.18 8.29 -67.32
N THR A 991 -135.08 8.84 -67.87
CA THR A 991 -133.73 8.24 -67.84
C THR A 991 -132.74 9.09 -67.04
N VAL A 992 -131.48 8.66 -66.94
CA VAL A 992 -130.45 9.27 -66.07
C VAL A 992 -129.27 9.80 -66.90
N VAL A 993 -128.72 10.95 -66.51
CA VAL A 993 -127.48 11.55 -67.03
C VAL A 993 -126.38 11.47 -65.95
N THR A 994 -125.17 10.98 -66.24
CA THR A 994 -124.07 10.90 -65.24
C THR A 994 -122.77 11.58 -65.71
N ALA A 995 -121.91 12.05 -64.80
CA ALA A 995 -120.64 12.73 -65.12
C ALA A 995 -119.52 12.66 -64.05
N TYR A 996 -118.23 12.54 -64.46
CA TYR A 996 -117.00 12.66 -63.61
C TYR A 996 -115.80 13.31 -64.35
N SER A 997 -114.81 13.85 -63.61
CA SER A 997 -113.59 14.53 -64.12
C SER A 997 -112.27 13.78 -63.83
N LYS A 998 -111.15 14.19 -64.48
CA LYS A 998 -109.76 13.79 -64.13
C LYS A 998 -108.74 14.95 -64.15
N ASP A 999 -107.69 14.89 -63.34
CA ASP A 999 -106.57 15.87 -63.25
C ASP A 999 -105.35 15.52 -64.14
N MET A 1000 -104.31 16.38 -64.12
CA MET A 1000 -103.05 16.19 -64.88
C MET A 1000 -102.22 14.97 -64.44
N ALA A 1001 -102.34 14.56 -63.18
CA ALA A 1001 -101.66 13.38 -62.66
C ALA A 1001 -102.43 12.09 -62.99
N GLY A 1002 -103.62 12.21 -63.61
CA GLY A 1002 -104.48 11.09 -63.95
C GLY A 1002 -105.42 10.67 -62.82
N ASN A 1003 -105.49 11.44 -61.73
CA ASN A 1003 -106.40 11.19 -60.62
C ASN A 1003 -107.84 11.50 -61.05
N VAL A 1004 -108.80 10.70 -60.57
CA VAL A 1004 -110.21 10.76 -60.99
C VAL A 1004 -111.05 11.37 -59.88
N SER A 1005 -111.96 12.27 -60.24
CA SER A 1005 -112.90 12.90 -59.30
C SER A 1005 -114.07 11.98 -58.92
N ASP A 1006 -114.86 12.44 -57.95
CA ASP A 1006 -116.16 11.88 -57.61
C ASP A 1006 -117.18 12.00 -58.80
N LEU A 1007 -118.23 11.15 -58.81
CA LEU A 1007 -119.20 10.97 -59.91
C LEU A 1007 -120.60 11.52 -59.54
N ASN A 1008 -121.23 12.29 -60.45
CA ASN A 1008 -122.62 12.77 -60.31
C ASN A 1008 -123.60 12.10 -61.28
N SER A 1009 -124.88 11.98 -60.89
CA SER A 1009 -125.94 11.28 -61.64
C SER A 1009 -127.31 11.94 -61.45
N ALA A 1010 -128.04 12.25 -62.53
CA ALA A 1010 -129.27 13.04 -62.55
C ALA A 1010 -130.43 12.37 -63.31
N GLU A 1011 -131.58 12.13 -62.67
CA GLU A 1011 -132.82 11.66 -63.32
C GLU A 1011 -133.53 12.81 -64.04
N VAL A 1012 -134.07 12.56 -65.24
CA VAL A 1012 -134.77 13.59 -66.05
C VAL A 1012 -136.21 13.20 -66.38
N GLU A 1013 -137.13 14.17 -66.43
CA GLU A 1013 -138.55 13.97 -66.78
C GLU A 1013 -139.03 14.96 -67.86
N ALA A 1014 -140.16 14.66 -68.53
CA ALA A 1014 -140.67 15.50 -69.62
C ALA A 1014 -141.15 16.86 -69.09
N VAL A 1015 -140.80 17.95 -69.80
CA VAL A 1015 -141.24 19.31 -69.43
C VAL A 1015 -142.75 19.47 -69.59
N ASP A 1016 -143.34 18.89 -70.64
CA ASP A 1016 -144.79 18.77 -70.85
C ASP A 1016 -145.15 17.32 -71.22
N ALA A 1017 -145.90 16.64 -70.35
CA ALA A 1017 -146.25 15.24 -70.49
C ALA A 1017 -147.11 14.92 -71.73
N ASN A 1018 -147.80 15.92 -72.29
CA ASN A 1018 -148.69 15.74 -73.44
C ASN A 1018 -148.06 16.19 -74.78
N ASN A 1019 -146.88 16.81 -74.75
CA ASN A 1019 -146.13 17.19 -75.94
C ASN A 1019 -144.64 16.82 -75.78
N PRO A 1020 -144.25 15.58 -76.11
CA PRO A 1020 -142.89 15.09 -75.88
C PRO A 1020 -141.80 15.85 -76.68
N ALA A 1021 -142.16 16.67 -77.66
CA ALA A 1021 -141.21 17.55 -78.36
C ALA A 1021 -140.79 18.79 -77.54
N ALA A 1022 -141.39 19.04 -76.37
CA ALA A 1022 -141.15 20.23 -75.55
C ALA A 1022 -139.91 20.15 -74.62
N GLY A 1023 -139.15 19.04 -74.60
CA GLY A 1023 -137.88 18.89 -73.85
C GLY A 1023 -137.99 18.13 -72.52
N VAL A 1024 -136.86 18.01 -71.80
CA VAL A 1024 -136.77 17.38 -70.46
C VAL A 1024 -136.19 18.34 -69.42
N LYS A 1025 -136.54 18.12 -68.15
CA LYS A 1025 -136.00 18.84 -66.98
C LYS A 1025 -135.45 17.86 -65.94
N VAL A 1026 -134.53 18.32 -65.09
CA VAL A 1026 -133.96 17.47 -64.03
C VAL A 1026 -134.99 17.27 -62.92
N LYS A 1027 -135.17 16.02 -62.52
CA LYS A 1027 -136.03 15.61 -61.41
C LYS A 1027 -135.26 15.53 -60.09
N SER A 1028 -134.05 14.95 -60.11
CA SER A 1028 -133.15 14.85 -58.96
C SER A 1028 -131.71 14.60 -59.40
N VAL A 1029 -130.74 14.98 -58.56
CA VAL A 1029 -129.31 14.69 -58.74
C VAL A 1029 -128.75 14.00 -57.50
N THR A 1030 -127.88 13.02 -57.69
CA THR A 1030 -127.17 12.27 -56.64
C THR A 1030 -125.68 12.18 -56.94
N SER A 1031 -124.85 12.38 -55.93
CA SER A 1031 -123.39 12.30 -55.99
C SER A 1031 -122.89 11.01 -55.33
N THR A 1032 -121.98 10.28 -55.97
CA THR A 1032 -121.32 9.09 -55.42
C THR A 1032 -119.82 9.28 -55.47
N SER A 1033 -119.14 9.12 -54.33
CA SER A 1033 -117.69 9.25 -54.30
C SER A 1033 -117.03 8.11 -55.09
N ASN A 1034 -116.13 8.48 -55.99
CA ASN A 1034 -115.45 7.54 -56.86
C ASN A 1034 -114.12 7.15 -56.20
N ALA A 1035 -114.20 6.74 -54.93
CA ALA A 1035 -113.08 6.15 -54.22
C ALA A 1035 -112.81 4.78 -54.86
N ASN A 1036 -112.00 4.77 -55.92
CA ASN A 1036 -111.62 3.58 -56.68
C ASN A 1036 -110.88 2.60 -55.76
N LYS A 1037 -111.65 1.73 -55.09
CA LYS A 1037 -111.17 0.49 -54.49
C LYS A 1037 -111.53 -0.67 -55.42
N SER A 1038 -110.51 -1.10 -56.14
CA SER A 1038 -110.29 -2.45 -56.70
C SER A 1038 -111.02 -2.81 -57.99
N THR A 1039 -110.27 -3.39 -58.93
CA THR A 1039 -110.65 -4.70 -59.52
C THR A 1039 -109.45 -5.46 -60.11
N LYS A 1040 -109.12 -6.60 -59.47
CA LYS A 1040 -108.83 -7.88 -60.16
C LYS A 1040 -109.96 -8.13 -61.20
N LYS A 1041 -109.85 -8.84 -62.33
CA LYS A 1041 -108.96 -9.88 -62.85
C LYS A 1041 -109.41 -10.10 -64.32
N ALA A 1042 -108.52 -10.42 -65.26
CA ALA A 1042 -108.92 -11.12 -66.49
C ALA A 1042 -107.91 -12.21 -66.90
N LYS A 1043 -108.46 -13.42 -67.00
CA LYS A 1043 -107.97 -14.70 -67.57
C LYS A 1043 -107.17 -14.55 -68.89
N GLN A 1044 -106.03 -15.25 -69.05
CA GLN A 1044 -105.88 -16.53 -69.77
C GLN A 1044 -104.40 -17.04 -69.90
N LEU A 1045 -104.23 -18.32 -69.51
CA LEU A 1045 -103.36 -19.41 -70.06
C LEU A 1045 -101.80 -19.39 -69.90
N PRO A 1046 -101.15 -20.58 -69.89
CA PRO A 1046 -100.10 -20.93 -68.92
C PRO A 1046 -98.75 -21.37 -69.53
N ASN A 1047 -97.68 -21.36 -68.73
CA ASN A 1047 -96.60 -22.35 -68.78
C ASN A 1047 -95.82 -22.28 -67.44
N THR A 1048 -95.92 -23.31 -66.59
CA THR A 1048 -94.84 -24.29 -66.28
C THR A 1048 -93.49 -23.61 -66.00
N GLY A 1049 -92.86 -23.69 -64.83
CA GLY A 1049 -93.07 -24.47 -63.62
C GLY A 1049 -91.68 -24.83 -63.11
N GLU A 1050 -91.29 -24.37 -61.92
CA GLU A 1050 -90.33 -25.13 -61.11
C GLU A 1050 -90.45 -24.76 -59.64
N LYS A 1051 -90.39 -25.80 -58.82
CA LYS A 1051 -90.58 -25.79 -57.38
C LYS A 1051 -89.25 -25.56 -56.67
N ALA A 1052 -89.42 -25.25 -55.38
CA ALA A 1052 -88.84 -25.97 -54.23
C ALA A 1052 -87.85 -25.11 -53.44
N THR A 1053 -88.26 -24.66 -52.23
CA THR A 1053 -87.98 -25.28 -50.91
C THR A 1053 -86.52 -25.09 -50.48
N SER A 1054 -86.16 -24.94 -49.23
CA SER A 1054 -86.82 -24.68 -47.95
C SER A 1054 -85.68 -24.73 -46.93
N ALA A 1055 -85.83 -23.95 -45.87
CA ALA A 1055 -85.48 -24.32 -44.51
C ALA A 1055 -84.02 -24.24 -44.02
N THR A 1056 -84.02 -23.98 -42.71
CA THR A 1056 -83.04 -24.29 -41.67
C THR A 1056 -81.76 -23.46 -41.65
N SER A 1057 -81.23 -23.00 -40.52
CA SER A 1057 -81.61 -22.78 -39.10
C SER A 1057 -80.27 -22.65 -38.35
N LEU A 1058 -80.31 -22.10 -37.14
CA LEU A 1058 -79.20 -21.88 -36.20
C LEU A 1058 -78.32 -20.67 -36.56
N GLY A 1059 -78.04 -19.75 -35.65
CA GLY A 1059 -78.29 -19.74 -34.22
C GLY A 1059 -77.21 -18.93 -33.52
N LEU A 1060 -77.69 -18.11 -32.58
CA LEU A 1060 -77.03 -17.60 -31.38
C LEU A 1060 -76.18 -16.30 -31.41
N ALA A 1061 -76.67 -15.44 -30.50
CA ALA A 1061 -76.01 -14.45 -29.64
C ALA A 1061 -75.60 -13.10 -30.28
N VAL A 1062 -76.37 -12.00 -30.16
CA VAL A 1062 -76.79 -11.23 -28.95
C VAL A 1062 -75.57 -10.62 -28.26
N LEU A 1063 -75.45 -9.33 -27.95
CA LEU A 1063 -76.18 -8.07 -28.21
C LEU A 1063 -75.50 -7.03 -27.31
N GLY A 1064 -75.64 -5.74 -27.60
CA GLY A 1064 -75.75 -4.73 -26.53
C GLY A 1064 -74.43 -4.07 -26.11
N MET A 1065 -73.95 -2.99 -26.73
CA MET A 1065 -74.53 -1.63 -26.77
C MET A 1065 -74.27 -0.82 -25.48
N GLY A 1066 -73.61 0.33 -25.63
CA GLY A 1066 -73.88 1.52 -24.82
C GLY A 1066 -72.69 2.24 -24.20
N LEU A 1067 -72.27 3.36 -24.83
CA LEU A 1067 -72.12 4.73 -24.28
C LEU A 1067 -71.57 4.90 -22.84
N ALA A 1068 -70.64 5.80 -22.48
CA ALA A 1068 -70.43 7.18 -22.92
C ALA A 1068 -69.19 7.84 -22.24
N LEU A 1069 -68.75 8.97 -22.82
CA LEU A 1069 -68.28 10.24 -22.18
C LEU A 1069 -67.01 10.32 -21.30
N PHE A 1070 -66.04 11.08 -21.83
CA PHE A 1070 -65.38 12.29 -21.29
C PHE A 1070 -64.45 12.28 -20.03
N ALA A 1071 -63.29 12.94 -20.23
CA ALA A 1071 -62.45 13.75 -19.33
C ALA A 1071 -61.39 13.14 -18.38
N ALA A 1072 -60.13 13.44 -18.76
CA ALA A 1072 -59.11 14.19 -18.00
C ALA A 1072 -58.26 13.53 -16.87
N LYS A 1073 -56.94 13.66 -17.09
CA LYS A 1073 -55.90 14.19 -16.18
C LYS A 1073 -54.95 13.20 -15.46
N ARG A 1074 -53.67 13.35 -15.81
CA ARG A 1074 -52.41 13.20 -15.04
C ARG A 1074 -52.45 12.32 -13.77
N LYS A 1075 -51.57 11.32 -13.71
CA LYS A 1075 -50.28 11.34 -12.97
C LYS A 1075 -49.63 9.94 -13.02
N LYS A 1076 -48.34 9.96 -13.36
CA LYS A 1076 -47.16 9.43 -12.66
C LYS A 1076 -47.21 8.06 -11.94
N ASP A 1077 -46.06 7.41 -12.08
CA ASP A 1077 -45.43 6.30 -11.32
C ASP A 1077 -45.74 4.92 -11.94
N GLU A 1078 -44.77 4.38 -12.70
CA GLU A 1078 -43.76 3.35 -12.30
C GLU A 1078 -44.44 1.96 -12.31
N GLU A 1079 -43.99 1.01 -13.15
CA GLU A 1079 -42.81 0.18 -12.88
C GLU A 1079 -42.45 -0.62 -14.15
N GLU A 1080 -41.21 -0.54 -14.62
CA GLU A 1080 -40.26 -1.66 -14.82
C GLU A 1080 -39.18 -1.32 -15.88
N ALA A 1081 -37.95 -1.68 -15.50
CA ALA A 1081 -36.69 -1.69 -16.25
C ALA A 1081 -35.91 -0.35 -16.32
#